data_AF-A0A6J5JJX7-F1
#
_entry.id   AF-A0A6J5JJX7-F1
#
_cell.length_a   1.000
_cell.length_b   1.000
_cell.length_c   1.000
_cell.angle_alpha   90.00
_cell.angle_beta   90.00
_cell.angle_gamma   90.00
#
_symmetry.space_group_name_H-M   'P 1'
#
loop_
_entity.id
_entity.type
_entity.pdbx_description
1 polymer ?
#
loop_
_entity_poly.entity_id
_entity_poly.type
_entity_poly.pdbx_seq_one_letter_code
_entity_poly.pdbx_strand_id
1 'polypeptide(L)'
;MNQSLQSRVAKFDKTVTDADAWARGDESTSVDFGGGPVRSPAKLVADLDKSVNQSMNAVLNPGNQPVPNTLDGAEIWTFKKAGAWAQAKLSSLANFILMTFAVAWKTGSPWIIVRALWAKLNDLPMYVTDFGVVMDGASATPTDNTAALQRAVSYCRPRGIGLTIPDGDMAMKGPLYFRDETPDYVPFSFLGQGKHRTRIYTLGGWPQVQYVLSSEWNDGSPQNTSFDNKTIGGFTMQPHPSVANDVVHPAPLSWGVIGNTEFWSIRCINFNNTVARHDICSNVKFRGFEVWDSGISFEYKSTKGITFTATAGSDVVQASAPLFAAADVGKQITVHATNAGMCGTIVEVIDSTHARLSVTSTETGSGRGGFGTATTTAAAGASSLTFNSPVFKPAHAGLWVYLSQGGYPGYPIVRTKITEVTSSSTIKVNPPVPNAVNNALIALPVTDFHNFSEAVFNAPAHNDILFDDFWVEQCGGVMLVMKDGIEVKGTSVKLHGNWPYPESRITEACAWFQNISGYFNVQLAGFVCGPATVRTFSQVGTLLRLENIEGLCLTGMPYIRTEAIPAGQPAGGVVLGNAVVESYKKDGIVWQDFNNPPITSIAGQTLAPLTGLRGGVRYYQIPFVLQDQHGHSVNQGANIKVRDDGYTITLYFAWTVLNVSGLTAGDTIQIALPTAMKPTFGSSGVLDFDGTGENSPRYLLAAANENALRIKGTSQGRALLYSDITAGPAHIASGCIEIPCF
;
A
#
# COMPACT_ATOMS: atom_id res chain seq x y z
N MET A 1 -34.20 -63.24 -90.47
CA MET A 1 -33.87 -63.05 -89.04
C MET A 1 -35.11 -62.45 -88.38
N ASN A 2 -35.72 -63.13 -87.40
CA ASN A 2 -37.07 -62.82 -86.91
C ASN A 2 -37.05 -61.63 -85.92
N GLN A 3 -38.00 -60.69 -85.99
CA GLN A 3 -38.01 -59.42 -85.22
C GLN A 3 -37.84 -59.62 -83.69
N SER A 4 -38.33 -60.74 -83.16
CA SER A 4 -38.16 -61.12 -81.76
C SER A 4 -36.69 -61.27 -81.33
N LEU A 5 -35.84 -61.81 -82.20
CA LEU A 5 -34.42 -62.01 -81.87
C LEU A 5 -33.66 -60.69 -81.85
N GLN A 6 -33.97 -59.79 -82.80
CA GLN A 6 -33.39 -58.44 -82.85
C GLN A 6 -33.78 -57.60 -81.63
N SER A 7 -35.03 -57.69 -81.18
CA SER A 7 -35.50 -57.02 -79.95
C SER A 7 -34.77 -57.53 -78.70
N ARG A 8 -34.51 -58.84 -78.59
CA ARG A 8 -33.78 -59.42 -77.46
C ARG A 8 -32.30 -59.06 -77.46
N VAL A 9 -31.66 -59.04 -78.63
CA VAL A 9 -30.26 -58.60 -78.78
C VAL A 9 -30.12 -57.12 -78.44
N ALA A 10 -31.00 -56.26 -78.97
CA ALA A 10 -30.98 -54.83 -78.65
C ALA A 10 -31.19 -54.56 -77.14
N LYS A 11 -32.05 -55.35 -76.48
CA LYS A 11 -32.24 -55.27 -75.02
C LYS A 11 -30.99 -55.73 -74.26
N PHE A 12 -30.33 -56.79 -74.72
CA PHE A 12 -29.09 -57.28 -74.13
C PHE A 12 -27.94 -56.27 -74.27
N ASP A 13 -27.72 -55.72 -75.47
CA ASP A 13 -26.66 -54.75 -75.73
C ASP A 13 -26.86 -53.47 -74.92
N LYS A 14 -28.13 -53.04 -74.77
CA LYS A 14 -28.48 -51.94 -73.88
C LYS A 14 -28.14 -52.27 -72.43
N THR A 15 -28.52 -53.45 -71.92
CA THR A 15 -28.18 -53.87 -70.55
C THR A 15 -26.68 -53.93 -70.31
N VAL A 16 -25.88 -54.40 -71.29
CA VAL A 16 -24.41 -54.44 -71.18
C VAL A 16 -23.83 -53.03 -71.14
N THR A 17 -24.32 -52.14 -72.01
CA THR A 17 -23.88 -50.73 -72.04
C THR A 17 -24.22 -50.01 -70.73
N ASP A 18 -25.45 -50.22 -70.24
CA ASP A 18 -25.93 -49.66 -68.98
C ASP A 18 -25.13 -50.22 -67.78
N ALA A 19 -24.76 -51.50 -67.81
CA ALA A 19 -23.93 -52.13 -66.78
C ALA A 19 -22.49 -51.58 -66.76
N ASP A 20 -21.87 -51.36 -67.92
CA ASP A 20 -20.52 -50.78 -68.00
C ASP A 20 -20.52 -49.30 -67.59
N ALA A 21 -21.55 -48.53 -67.99
CA ALA A 21 -21.76 -47.15 -67.54
C ALA A 21 -22.00 -47.05 -66.02
N TRP A 22 -22.71 -48.01 -65.43
CA TRP A 22 -22.91 -48.08 -63.98
C TRP A 22 -21.61 -48.40 -63.25
N ALA A 23 -20.86 -49.41 -63.73
CA ALA A 23 -19.64 -49.87 -63.07
C ALA A 23 -18.48 -48.86 -63.15
N ARG A 24 -18.38 -48.10 -64.26
CA ARG A 24 -17.33 -47.10 -64.51
C ARG A 24 -17.79 -45.65 -64.32
N GLY A 25 -19.05 -45.46 -63.92
CA GLY A 25 -19.64 -44.15 -63.75
C GLY A 25 -18.95 -43.33 -62.66
N ASP A 26 -18.88 -42.03 -62.87
CA ASP A 26 -18.33 -41.08 -61.90
C ASP A 26 -19.31 -40.77 -60.75
N GLU A 27 -18.96 -39.81 -59.89
CA GLU A 27 -19.76 -39.37 -58.73
C GLU A 27 -21.12 -38.77 -59.11
N SER A 28 -21.34 -38.45 -60.39
CA SER A 28 -22.60 -37.92 -60.89
C SER A 28 -23.51 -39.01 -61.48
N THR A 29 -22.93 -40.15 -61.87
CA THR A 29 -23.57 -41.15 -62.74
C THR A 29 -24.63 -42.00 -62.02
N SER A 30 -25.81 -42.08 -62.63
CA SER A 30 -26.88 -43.04 -62.29
C SER A 30 -27.41 -43.66 -63.58
N VAL A 31 -27.68 -44.96 -63.58
CA VAL A 31 -28.15 -45.71 -64.76
C VAL A 31 -29.45 -46.44 -64.42
N ASP A 32 -30.46 -46.35 -65.29
CA ASP A 32 -31.76 -46.99 -65.09
C ASP A 32 -31.85 -48.32 -65.88
N PHE A 33 -31.93 -49.43 -65.16
CA PHE A 33 -32.08 -50.77 -65.74
C PHE A 33 -33.55 -51.16 -66.02
N GLY A 34 -34.48 -50.21 -65.98
CA GLY A 34 -35.92 -50.41 -66.14
C GLY A 34 -36.69 -50.58 -64.82
N GLY A 35 -36.05 -50.25 -63.69
CA GLY A 35 -36.63 -50.28 -62.34
C GLY A 35 -36.38 -48.98 -61.55
N GLY A 36 -35.84 -47.95 -62.21
CA GLY A 36 -35.39 -46.71 -61.61
C GLY A 36 -33.86 -46.56 -61.63
N PRO A 37 -33.35 -45.34 -61.43
CA PRO A 37 -31.93 -45.05 -61.50
C PRO A 37 -31.15 -45.71 -60.36
N VAL A 38 -30.18 -46.55 -60.73
CA VAL A 38 -29.18 -47.16 -59.84
C VAL A 38 -27.91 -46.31 -59.89
N ARG A 39 -27.45 -45.84 -58.73
CA ARG A 39 -26.26 -44.99 -58.60
C ARG A 39 -24.99 -45.80 -58.85
N SER A 40 -24.01 -45.25 -59.58
CA SER A 40 -22.68 -45.87 -59.73
C SER A 40 -22.02 -46.09 -58.36
N PRO A 41 -21.04 -47.00 -58.24
CA PRO A 41 -20.26 -47.16 -57.02
C PRO A 41 -19.59 -45.85 -56.56
N ALA A 42 -19.04 -45.06 -57.48
CA ALA A 42 -18.42 -43.77 -57.16
C ALA A 42 -19.44 -42.77 -56.58
N LYS A 43 -20.65 -42.71 -57.15
CA LYS A 43 -21.73 -41.86 -56.64
C LYS A 43 -22.22 -42.31 -55.26
N LEU A 44 -22.32 -43.62 -55.01
CA LEU A 44 -22.69 -44.13 -53.68
C LEU A 44 -21.67 -43.72 -52.61
N VAL A 45 -20.38 -43.77 -52.93
CA VAL A 45 -19.31 -43.33 -52.04
C VAL A 45 -19.38 -41.82 -51.81
N ALA A 46 -19.53 -41.02 -52.87
CA ALA A 46 -19.62 -39.57 -52.75
C ALA A 46 -20.86 -39.10 -51.95
N ASP A 47 -22.01 -39.73 -52.18
CA ASP A 47 -23.24 -39.45 -51.42
C ASP A 47 -23.10 -39.85 -49.94
N LEU A 48 -22.43 -40.97 -49.66
CA LEU A 48 -22.14 -41.42 -48.30
C LEU A 48 -21.19 -40.45 -47.60
N ASP A 49 -20.09 -40.05 -48.24
CA ASP A 49 -19.14 -39.06 -47.71
C ASP A 49 -19.83 -37.72 -47.43
N LYS A 50 -20.69 -37.27 -48.33
CA LYS A 50 -21.48 -36.05 -48.14
C LYS A 50 -22.42 -36.17 -46.93
N SER A 51 -23.12 -37.30 -46.79
CA SER A 51 -24.02 -37.57 -45.67
C SER A 51 -23.28 -37.65 -44.33
N VAL A 52 -22.11 -38.32 -44.30
CA VAL A 52 -21.25 -38.43 -43.12
C VAL A 52 -20.74 -37.04 -42.73
N ASN A 53 -20.23 -36.25 -43.68
CA ASN A 53 -19.71 -34.91 -43.42
C ASN A 53 -20.80 -33.94 -42.95
N GLN A 54 -22.00 -34.00 -43.53
CA GLN A 54 -23.14 -33.20 -43.07
C GLN A 54 -23.59 -33.59 -41.66
N SER A 55 -23.66 -34.90 -41.37
CA SER A 55 -24.03 -35.40 -40.05
C SER A 55 -22.97 -35.04 -38.99
N MET A 56 -21.69 -35.15 -39.33
CA MET A 56 -20.58 -34.73 -38.48
C MET A 56 -20.61 -33.22 -38.21
N ASN A 57 -20.81 -32.38 -39.24
CA ASN A 57 -20.88 -30.93 -39.07
C ASN A 57 -22.06 -30.49 -38.21
N ALA A 58 -23.22 -31.15 -38.31
CA ALA A 58 -24.37 -30.86 -37.46
C ALA A 58 -24.13 -31.22 -35.99
N VAL A 59 -23.44 -32.34 -35.72
CA VAL A 59 -23.11 -32.82 -34.37
C VAL A 59 -21.94 -32.06 -33.75
N LEU A 60 -20.97 -31.62 -34.55
CA LEU A 60 -19.74 -30.96 -34.10
C LEU A 60 -19.79 -29.43 -34.17
N ASN A 61 -20.91 -28.83 -34.59
CA ASN A 61 -21.06 -27.37 -34.61
C ASN A 61 -21.03 -26.81 -33.16
N PRO A 62 -20.03 -25.99 -32.78
CA PRO A 62 -19.90 -25.46 -31.43
C PRO A 62 -21.10 -24.62 -30.98
N GLY A 63 -21.83 -24.00 -31.93
CA GLY A 63 -23.01 -23.18 -31.63
C GLY A 63 -24.24 -23.97 -31.18
N ASN A 64 -24.26 -25.29 -31.39
CA ASN A 64 -25.38 -26.17 -31.03
C ASN A 64 -25.11 -27.00 -29.75
N GLN A 65 -23.92 -26.90 -29.16
CA GLN A 65 -23.55 -27.66 -27.97
C GLN A 65 -23.71 -26.79 -26.72
N PRO A 66 -24.54 -27.21 -25.73
CA PRO A 66 -24.72 -26.44 -24.51
C PRO A 66 -23.41 -26.36 -23.71
N VAL A 67 -23.07 -25.16 -23.24
CA VAL A 67 -21.93 -24.94 -22.34
C VAL A 67 -22.22 -25.66 -21.01
N PRO A 68 -21.35 -26.57 -20.52
CA PRO A 68 -21.60 -27.27 -19.27
C PRO A 68 -21.56 -26.31 -18.07
N ASN A 69 -22.56 -26.40 -17.19
CA ASN A 69 -22.74 -25.47 -16.08
C ASN A 69 -21.80 -25.71 -14.87
N THR A 70 -21.07 -26.82 -14.79
CA THR A 70 -20.09 -27.09 -13.71
C THR A 70 -19.11 -28.21 -14.07
N LEU A 71 -17.85 -28.05 -13.67
CA LEU A 71 -16.79 -29.07 -13.74
C LEU A 71 -16.52 -29.57 -12.31
N ASP A 72 -17.17 -30.66 -11.89
CA ASP A 72 -17.11 -31.17 -10.50
C ASP A 72 -15.97 -32.18 -10.26
N GLY A 73 -15.04 -32.33 -11.21
CA GLY A 73 -13.86 -33.18 -11.07
C GLY A 73 -14.14 -34.69 -11.04
N ALA A 74 -15.39 -35.12 -11.20
CA ALA A 74 -15.79 -36.54 -11.20
C ALA A 74 -16.03 -37.12 -12.61
N GLU A 75 -16.00 -36.30 -13.67
CA GLU A 75 -16.21 -36.82 -15.03
C GLU A 75 -14.97 -37.53 -15.58
N ILE A 76 -15.13 -38.82 -15.92
CA ILE A 76 -14.25 -39.55 -16.83
C ILE A 76 -14.42 -38.92 -18.21
N TRP A 77 -13.40 -38.19 -18.66
CA TRP A 77 -13.40 -37.55 -19.98
C TRP A 77 -13.52 -38.61 -21.08
N THR A 78 -14.64 -38.62 -21.80
CA THR A 78 -14.69 -39.34 -23.07
C THR A 78 -13.92 -38.53 -24.12
N PHE A 79 -13.08 -39.20 -24.92
CA PHE A 79 -12.25 -38.61 -25.98
C PHE A 79 -12.98 -37.59 -26.88
N LYS A 80 -14.31 -37.70 -27.03
CA LYS A 80 -15.15 -36.76 -27.78
C LYS A 80 -15.23 -35.36 -27.17
N LYS A 81 -15.33 -35.21 -25.84
CA LYS A 81 -15.44 -33.90 -25.17
C LYS A 81 -14.08 -33.16 -25.13
N ALA A 82 -12.97 -33.90 -24.95
CA ALA A 82 -11.61 -33.37 -25.07
C ALA A 82 -11.30 -32.91 -26.51
N GLY A 83 -11.78 -33.67 -27.49
CA GLY A 83 -11.54 -33.41 -28.92
C GLY A 83 -12.08 -32.07 -29.39
N ALA A 84 -13.30 -31.68 -29.03
CA ALA A 84 -13.91 -30.44 -29.53
C ALA A 84 -13.23 -29.15 -28.99
N TRP A 85 -12.84 -29.14 -27.71
CA TRP A 85 -12.08 -28.03 -27.12
C TRP A 85 -10.65 -27.97 -27.67
N ALA A 86 -10.03 -29.14 -27.87
CA ALA A 86 -8.73 -29.23 -28.53
C ALA A 86 -8.80 -28.78 -30.00
N GLN A 87 -9.87 -29.07 -30.74
CA GLN A 87 -9.98 -28.76 -32.18
C GLN A 87 -10.16 -27.27 -32.48
N ALA A 88 -10.91 -26.52 -31.65
CA ALA A 88 -11.05 -25.07 -31.80
C ALA A 88 -9.74 -24.31 -31.52
N LYS A 89 -8.92 -24.81 -30.58
CA LYS A 89 -7.56 -24.30 -30.33
C LYS A 89 -6.55 -24.83 -31.37
N LEU A 90 -6.70 -26.07 -31.85
CA LEU A 90 -5.84 -26.68 -32.88
C LEU A 90 -6.06 -26.08 -34.26
N SER A 91 -7.26 -25.61 -34.64
CA SER A 91 -7.46 -24.94 -35.93
C SER A 91 -6.81 -23.55 -35.96
N SER A 92 -6.85 -22.84 -34.83
CA SER A 92 -6.13 -21.57 -34.64
C SER A 92 -4.61 -21.80 -34.62
N LEU A 93 -4.16 -22.84 -33.92
CA LEU A 93 -2.75 -23.25 -33.90
C LEU A 93 -2.30 -23.76 -35.28
N ALA A 94 -3.14 -24.47 -36.03
CA ALA A 94 -2.85 -25.01 -37.35
C ALA A 94 -2.79 -23.90 -38.41
N ASN A 95 -3.68 -22.91 -38.37
CA ASN A 95 -3.60 -21.74 -39.25
C ASN A 95 -2.35 -20.90 -38.98
N PHE A 96 -1.98 -20.75 -37.70
CA PHE A 96 -0.74 -20.09 -37.30
C PHE A 96 0.50 -20.88 -37.74
N ILE A 97 0.50 -22.21 -37.56
CA ILE A 97 1.56 -23.12 -38.01
C ILE A 97 1.67 -23.07 -39.55
N LEU A 98 0.56 -23.12 -40.29
CA LEU A 98 0.51 -23.05 -41.76
C LEU A 98 1.02 -21.71 -42.30
N MET A 99 0.64 -20.58 -41.71
CA MET A 99 1.22 -19.27 -42.05
C MET A 99 2.73 -19.24 -41.79
N THR A 100 3.16 -19.84 -40.69
CA THR A 100 4.57 -19.86 -40.29
C THR A 100 5.41 -20.77 -41.19
N PHE A 101 4.85 -21.92 -41.62
CA PHE A 101 5.45 -22.79 -42.65
C PHE A 101 5.52 -22.10 -44.01
N ALA A 102 4.50 -21.33 -44.41
CA ALA A 102 4.51 -20.58 -45.67
C ALA A 102 5.61 -19.49 -45.67
N VAL A 103 5.89 -18.87 -44.54
CA VAL A 103 7.00 -17.91 -44.36
C VAL A 103 8.36 -18.63 -44.29
N ALA A 104 8.45 -19.79 -43.64
CA ALA A 104 9.65 -20.62 -43.58
C ALA A 104 10.09 -21.14 -44.94
N TRP A 105 9.12 -21.55 -45.75
CA TRP A 105 9.35 -22.01 -47.12
C TRP A 105 9.91 -20.90 -48.01
N LYS A 106 9.53 -19.63 -47.77
CA LYS A 106 10.04 -18.47 -48.51
C LYS A 106 11.40 -17.96 -48.05
N THR A 107 11.81 -18.22 -46.81
CA THR A 107 13.00 -17.61 -46.19
C THR A 107 14.17 -18.58 -45.95
N GLY A 108 13.97 -19.89 -46.18
CA GLY A 108 15.06 -20.88 -46.26
C GLY A 108 15.79 -21.19 -44.95
N SER A 109 15.29 -20.73 -43.80
CA SER A 109 15.94 -20.94 -42.49
C SER A 109 14.95 -21.48 -41.43
N PRO A 110 14.72 -22.81 -41.39
CA PRO A 110 13.80 -23.44 -40.44
C PRO A 110 14.18 -23.17 -38.97
N TRP A 111 15.48 -23.06 -38.68
CA TRP A 111 15.99 -22.90 -37.32
C TRP A 111 15.76 -21.51 -36.71
N ILE A 112 15.75 -20.45 -37.51
CA ILE A 112 15.40 -19.09 -37.04
C ILE A 112 13.92 -19.03 -36.66
N ILE A 113 13.08 -19.76 -37.38
CA ILE A 113 11.63 -19.74 -37.18
C ILE A 113 11.20 -20.61 -36.00
N VAL A 114 11.84 -21.77 -35.78
CA VAL A 114 11.63 -22.55 -34.55
C VAL A 114 12.12 -21.76 -33.33
N ARG A 115 13.25 -21.05 -33.41
CA ARG A 115 13.68 -20.15 -32.33
C ARG A 115 12.75 -18.95 -32.16
N ALA A 116 12.21 -18.37 -33.24
CA ALA A 116 11.24 -17.27 -33.16
C ALA A 116 9.86 -17.73 -32.67
N LEU A 117 9.43 -18.96 -32.98
CA LEU A 117 8.22 -19.60 -32.45
C LEU A 117 8.41 -19.99 -30.99
N TRP A 118 9.56 -20.55 -30.62
CA TRP A 118 9.91 -20.87 -29.25
C TRP A 118 10.05 -19.59 -28.42
N ALA A 119 10.66 -18.53 -28.95
CA ALA A 119 10.69 -17.20 -28.34
C ALA A 119 9.29 -16.57 -28.31
N LYS A 120 8.46 -16.67 -29.36
CA LYS A 120 7.06 -16.19 -29.33
C LYS A 120 6.18 -16.98 -28.36
N LEU A 121 6.42 -18.27 -28.16
CA LEU A 121 5.64 -19.12 -27.27
C LEU A 121 6.15 -19.07 -25.82
N ASN A 122 7.43 -18.72 -25.58
CA ASN A 122 8.00 -18.57 -24.23
C ASN A 122 8.17 -17.11 -23.77
N ASP A 123 8.23 -16.13 -24.67
CA ASP A 123 8.46 -14.70 -24.36
C ASP A 123 7.23 -13.80 -24.58
N LEU A 124 6.10 -14.31 -25.10
CA LEU A 124 4.88 -13.51 -25.18
C LEU A 124 4.17 -13.50 -23.82
N PRO A 125 3.73 -12.32 -23.34
CA PRO A 125 2.83 -12.26 -22.20
C PRO A 125 1.57 -13.08 -22.53
N MET A 126 1.24 -14.04 -21.67
CA MET A 126 -0.01 -14.78 -21.77
C MET A 126 -1.14 -13.88 -21.30
N TYR A 127 -2.29 -13.90 -21.96
CA TYR A 127 -3.45 -13.15 -21.50
C TYR A 127 -4.37 -14.03 -20.67
N VAL A 128 -5.02 -13.45 -19.67
CA VAL A 128 -6.03 -14.17 -18.88
C VAL A 128 -7.19 -14.70 -19.75
N THR A 129 -7.49 -14.02 -20.87
CA THR A 129 -8.51 -14.43 -21.85
C THR A 129 -8.14 -15.72 -22.58
N ASP A 130 -6.85 -16.07 -22.68
CA ASP A 130 -6.40 -17.33 -23.26
C ASP A 130 -6.88 -18.55 -22.46
N PHE A 131 -7.21 -18.34 -21.18
CA PHE A 131 -7.70 -19.32 -20.21
C PHE A 131 -9.22 -19.27 -19.98
N GLY A 132 -9.94 -18.47 -20.78
CA GLY A 132 -11.39 -18.34 -20.74
C GLY A 132 -11.92 -17.29 -19.77
N VAL A 133 -11.10 -16.33 -19.35
CA VAL A 133 -11.59 -15.14 -18.63
C VAL A 133 -12.39 -14.25 -19.58
N VAL A 134 -13.55 -13.80 -19.11
CA VAL A 134 -14.46 -12.90 -19.81
C VAL A 134 -14.37 -11.51 -19.18
N MET A 135 -14.17 -10.49 -20.01
CA MET A 135 -14.04 -9.08 -19.59
C MET A 135 -15.41 -8.38 -19.55
N ASP A 136 -16.38 -8.94 -18.83
CA ASP A 136 -17.76 -8.45 -18.69
C ASP A 136 -18.10 -7.98 -17.26
N GLY A 137 -17.08 -7.67 -16.47
CA GLY A 137 -17.18 -7.42 -15.03
C GLY A 137 -18.07 -6.23 -14.65
N ALA A 138 -18.31 -5.28 -15.55
CA ALA A 138 -19.21 -4.14 -15.33
C ALA A 138 -20.68 -4.44 -15.68
N SER A 139 -20.98 -5.62 -16.22
CA SER A 139 -22.36 -5.98 -16.60
C SER A 139 -23.23 -6.23 -15.37
N ALA A 140 -24.55 -6.18 -15.52
CA ALA A 140 -25.48 -6.46 -14.41
C ALA A 140 -25.38 -7.91 -13.90
N THR A 141 -24.91 -8.82 -14.75
CA THR A 141 -24.75 -10.25 -14.47
C THR A 141 -23.35 -10.71 -14.94
N PRO A 142 -22.29 -10.25 -14.27
CA PRO A 142 -20.92 -10.48 -14.73
C PRO A 142 -20.52 -11.95 -14.55
N THR A 143 -19.68 -12.44 -15.47
CA THR A 143 -19.14 -13.79 -15.42
C THR A 143 -18.19 -13.94 -14.23
N ASP A 144 -18.36 -15.00 -13.43
CA ASP A 144 -17.39 -15.34 -12.38
C ASP A 144 -16.14 -15.98 -12.99
N ASN A 145 -15.04 -15.22 -13.00
CA ASN A 145 -13.78 -15.62 -13.61
C ASN A 145 -12.82 -16.35 -12.66
N THR A 146 -13.23 -16.63 -11.42
CA THR A 146 -12.35 -17.19 -10.38
C THR A 146 -11.62 -18.45 -10.86
N ALA A 147 -12.36 -19.43 -11.40
CA ALA A 147 -11.79 -20.70 -11.86
C ALA A 147 -10.87 -20.53 -13.09
N ALA A 148 -11.21 -19.61 -14.01
CA ALA A 148 -10.40 -19.35 -15.20
C ALA A 148 -9.08 -18.65 -14.85
N LEU A 149 -9.12 -17.67 -13.95
CA LEU A 149 -7.93 -17.00 -13.43
C LEU A 149 -7.03 -17.94 -12.64
N GLN A 150 -7.61 -18.79 -11.78
CA GLN A 150 -6.81 -19.76 -11.03
C GLN A 150 -6.08 -20.72 -11.96
N ARG A 151 -6.73 -21.20 -13.04
CA ARG A 151 -6.06 -22.01 -14.07
C ARG A 151 -4.92 -21.26 -14.74
N ALA A 152 -5.12 -19.98 -15.06
CA ALA A 152 -4.09 -19.15 -15.69
C ALA A 152 -2.86 -18.99 -14.78
N VAL A 153 -3.07 -18.65 -13.51
CA VAL A 153 -1.98 -18.50 -12.52
C VAL A 153 -1.28 -19.83 -12.29
N SER A 154 -2.02 -20.92 -12.07
CA SER A 154 -1.45 -22.26 -11.85
C SER A 154 -0.65 -22.76 -13.06
N TYR A 155 -0.99 -22.34 -14.29
CA TYR A 155 -0.22 -22.68 -15.48
C TYR A 155 1.04 -21.81 -15.64
N CYS A 156 0.89 -20.48 -15.58
CA CYS A 156 1.94 -19.54 -15.96
C CYS A 156 3.04 -19.44 -14.90
N ARG A 157 2.66 -19.43 -13.62
CA ARG A 157 3.55 -19.14 -12.51
C ARG A 157 4.66 -20.18 -12.31
N PRO A 158 4.41 -21.51 -12.28
CA PRO A 158 5.50 -22.49 -12.18
C PRO A 158 6.47 -22.48 -13.38
N ARG A 159 6.10 -21.79 -14.47
CA ARG A 159 6.90 -21.67 -15.70
C ARG A 159 7.59 -20.31 -15.83
N GLY A 160 7.33 -19.39 -14.91
CA GLY A 160 7.85 -18.02 -14.96
C GLY A 160 7.30 -17.19 -16.11
N ILE A 161 6.14 -17.58 -16.63
CA ILE A 161 5.48 -16.86 -17.72
C ILE A 161 4.66 -15.74 -17.10
N GLY A 162 4.85 -14.51 -17.58
CA GLY A 162 4.03 -13.37 -17.18
C GLY A 162 2.59 -13.53 -17.65
N LEU A 163 1.64 -13.21 -16.76
CA LEU A 163 0.21 -13.20 -17.03
C LEU A 163 -0.32 -11.77 -17.07
N THR A 164 -0.99 -11.43 -18.17
CA THR A 164 -1.50 -10.10 -18.46
C THR A 164 -3.02 -10.07 -18.48
N ILE A 165 -3.61 -9.11 -17.79
CA ILE A 165 -5.03 -8.78 -17.88
C ILE A 165 -5.16 -7.68 -18.95
N PRO A 166 -5.99 -7.86 -19.99
CA PRO A 166 -6.22 -6.82 -20.99
C PRO A 166 -7.02 -5.64 -20.40
N ASP A 167 -7.23 -4.61 -21.22
CA ASP A 167 -8.17 -3.53 -20.89
C ASP A 167 -9.57 -4.10 -20.66
N GLY A 168 -10.28 -3.51 -19.70
CA GLY A 168 -11.65 -3.85 -19.37
C GLY A 168 -11.83 -4.32 -17.93
N ASP A 169 -13.05 -4.76 -17.65
CA ASP A 169 -13.49 -5.12 -16.32
C ASP A 169 -13.73 -6.63 -16.27
N MET A 170 -13.17 -7.32 -15.29
CA MET A 170 -13.49 -8.73 -15.00
C MET A 170 -14.07 -8.84 -13.59
N ALA A 171 -14.79 -9.92 -13.30
CA ALA A 171 -15.36 -10.17 -11.99
C ALA A 171 -14.98 -11.54 -11.41
N MET A 172 -14.94 -11.63 -10.08
CA MET A 172 -14.59 -12.83 -9.32
C MET A 172 -15.51 -13.01 -8.12
N LYS A 173 -15.86 -14.26 -7.82
CA LYS A 173 -16.63 -14.65 -6.62
C LYS A 173 -15.80 -15.37 -5.55
N GLY A 174 -14.54 -15.67 -5.83
CA GLY A 174 -13.64 -16.33 -4.88
C GLY A 174 -12.17 -15.92 -5.03
N PRO A 175 -11.34 -16.35 -4.07
CA PRO A 175 -9.93 -15.99 -4.00
C PRO A 175 -9.13 -16.50 -5.20
N LEU A 176 -8.14 -15.70 -5.62
CA LEU A 176 -7.05 -16.12 -6.49
C LEU A 176 -5.82 -16.42 -5.65
N TYR A 177 -5.39 -17.67 -5.67
CA TYR A 177 -4.25 -18.12 -4.90
C TYR A 177 -2.96 -18.18 -5.72
N PHE A 178 -1.89 -17.65 -5.13
CA PHE A 178 -0.54 -17.67 -5.70
C PHE A 178 0.33 -18.75 -5.03
N ARG A 179 -0.22 -19.96 -4.78
CA ARG A 179 0.39 -21.01 -3.93
C ARG A 179 1.59 -21.72 -4.53
N ASP A 180 2.74 -21.76 -3.85
CA ASP A 180 3.90 -22.54 -4.30
C ASP A 180 3.66 -24.04 -4.16
N GLU A 181 3.57 -24.72 -5.30
CA GLU A 181 3.63 -26.19 -5.34
C GLU A 181 5.05 -26.67 -5.65
N THR A 182 5.94 -25.75 -6.07
CA THR A 182 7.33 -26.03 -6.43
C THR A 182 8.26 -25.09 -5.67
N PRO A 183 9.31 -25.58 -5.00
CA PRO A 183 10.22 -24.80 -4.16
C PRO A 183 11.20 -23.89 -4.94
N ASP A 184 11.10 -23.84 -6.27
CA ASP A 184 12.03 -23.09 -7.11
C ASP A 184 11.61 -21.62 -7.25
N TYR A 185 12.59 -20.72 -7.09
CA TYR A 185 12.46 -19.28 -7.27
C TYR A 185 12.23 -18.92 -8.74
N VAL A 186 10.97 -18.95 -9.17
CA VAL A 186 10.62 -18.59 -10.55
C VAL A 186 9.96 -17.21 -10.59
N PRO A 187 10.57 -16.19 -11.25
CA PRO A 187 9.97 -14.88 -11.39
C PRO A 187 8.59 -14.94 -12.05
N PHE A 188 7.61 -14.21 -11.52
CA PHE A 188 6.25 -14.22 -12.05
C PHE A 188 5.61 -12.84 -12.01
N SER A 189 5.03 -12.40 -13.12
CA SER A 189 4.30 -11.13 -13.19
C SER A 189 2.81 -11.36 -13.42
N PHE A 190 1.96 -10.67 -12.66
CA PHE A 190 0.51 -10.61 -12.85
C PHE A 190 0.09 -9.15 -13.04
N LEU A 191 -0.07 -8.73 -14.29
CA LEU A 191 -0.15 -7.31 -14.65
C LEU A 191 -1.42 -6.97 -15.42
N GLY A 192 -2.12 -5.91 -15.04
CA GLY A 192 -3.12 -5.25 -15.90
C GLY A 192 -2.50 -4.17 -16.78
N GLN A 193 -3.32 -3.54 -17.62
CA GLN A 193 -2.89 -2.47 -18.54
C GLN A 193 -2.75 -1.10 -17.87
N GLY A 194 -3.01 -1.02 -16.56
CA GLY A 194 -2.96 0.17 -15.73
C GLY A 194 -4.19 0.30 -14.83
N LYS A 195 -4.02 0.88 -13.64
CA LYS A 195 -5.11 1.03 -12.63
C LYS A 195 -6.38 1.71 -13.15
N HIS A 196 -6.29 2.55 -14.19
CA HIS A 196 -7.45 3.20 -14.80
C HIS A 196 -8.08 2.46 -15.99
N ARG A 197 -7.45 1.38 -16.47
CA ARG A 197 -7.85 0.66 -17.69
C ARG A 197 -8.31 -0.77 -17.43
N THR A 198 -7.77 -1.39 -16.39
CA THR A 198 -8.11 -2.75 -15.98
C THR A 198 -8.75 -2.73 -14.59
N ARG A 199 -9.88 -3.41 -14.44
CA ARG A 199 -10.58 -3.53 -13.15
C ARG A 199 -10.95 -4.97 -12.81
N ILE A 200 -10.83 -5.31 -11.53
CA ILE A 200 -11.25 -6.58 -10.94
C ILE A 200 -12.38 -6.29 -9.96
N TYR A 201 -13.57 -6.80 -10.25
CA TYR A 201 -14.73 -6.71 -9.37
C TYR A 201 -14.83 -7.91 -8.45
N THR A 202 -15.14 -7.67 -7.17
CA THR A 202 -15.54 -8.74 -6.24
C THR A 202 -17.07 -8.84 -6.20
N LEU A 203 -17.60 -10.02 -6.50
CA LEU A 203 -19.04 -10.31 -6.48
C LEU A 203 -19.56 -10.59 -5.07
N GLY A 204 -20.86 -10.80 -4.90
CA GLY A 204 -21.45 -11.16 -3.60
C GLY A 204 -21.29 -12.65 -3.28
N GLY A 205 -21.49 -13.02 -2.01
CA GLY A 205 -21.47 -14.42 -1.57
C GLY A 205 -20.08 -14.98 -1.22
N TRP A 206 -19.12 -14.10 -0.94
CA TRP A 206 -17.86 -14.51 -0.32
C TRP A 206 -18.15 -14.96 1.12
N PRO A 207 -17.61 -16.11 1.55
CA PRO A 207 -17.48 -16.41 2.96
C PRO A 207 -16.82 -15.22 3.70
N GLN A 208 -17.27 -14.93 4.93
CA GLN A 208 -16.97 -13.71 5.69
C GLN A 208 -15.48 -13.44 6.01
N VAL A 209 -14.54 -14.26 5.52
CA VAL A 209 -13.11 -14.17 5.85
C VAL A 209 -12.22 -14.43 4.62
N GLN A 210 -12.63 -14.00 3.44
CA GLN A 210 -11.86 -14.27 2.22
C GLN A 210 -11.05 -13.08 1.72
N TYR A 211 -10.14 -13.41 0.83
CA TYR A 211 -9.15 -12.53 0.23
C TYR A 211 -9.32 -12.53 -1.28
N VAL A 212 -9.04 -11.44 -1.99
CA VAL A 212 -9.10 -11.45 -3.45
C VAL A 212 -7.83 -12.07 -4.02
N LEU A 213 -6.67 -11.52 -3.67
CA LEU A 213 -5.35 -12.05 -4.03
C LEU A 213 -4.65 -12.52 -2.76
N SER A 214 -4.26 -13.79 -2.71
CA SER A 214 -3.65 -14.33 -1.48
C SER A 214 -2.67 -15.48 -1.68
N SER A 215 -1.79 -15.65 -0.69
CA SER A 215 -1.01 -16.88 -0.47
C SER A 215 -1.54 -17.74 0.70
N GLU A 216 -2.55 -17.28 1.43
CA GLU A 216 -3.08 -17.96 2.62
C GLU A 216 -4.01 -19.12 2.28
N TRP A 217 -4.10 -20.10 3.18
CA TRP A 217 -5.14 -21.14 3.10
C TRP A 217 -6.53 -20.59 3.42
N ASN A 218 -7.56 -21.35 3.07
CA ASN A 218 -8.97 -21.03 3.39
C ASN A 218 -9.25 -20.87 4.89
N ASP A 219 -8.41 -21.42 5.77
CA ASP A 219 -8.52 -21.28 7.22
C ASP A 219 -7.78 -20.04 7.76
N GLY A 220 -7.14 -19.25 6.89
CA GLY A 220 -6.31 -18.10 7.27
C GLY A 220 -4.97 -18.47 7.88
N SER A 221 -4.55 -19.74 7.79
CA SER A 221 -3.19 -20.12 8.20
C SER A 221 -2.17 -19.62 7.17
N PRO A 222 -1.09 -18.96 7.62
CA PRO A 222 -0.03 -18.53 6.72
C PRO A 222 0.66 -19.76 6.12
N GLN A 223 0.81 -19.79 4.79
CA GLN A 223 1.76 -20.69 4.17
C GLN A 223 3.16 -20.08 4.24
N ASN A 224 4.14 -20.94 4.46
CA ASN A 224 5.54 -20.64 4.19
C ASN A 224 5.72 -20.64 2.66
N THR A 225 5.16 -19.65 1.98
CA THR A 225 5.47 -19.41 0.57
C THR A 225 6.88 -18.87 0.49
N SER A 226 7.65 -19.39 -0.46
CA SER A 226 9.03 -18.99 -0.67
C SER A 226 9.12 -17.48 -0.98
N PHE A 227 10.32 -16.91 -0.82
CA PHE A 227 10.57 -15.49 -1.05
C PHE A 227 10.49 -15.14 -2.56
N ASP A 228 9.28 -14.99 -3.08
CA ASP A 228 9.04 -15.01 -4.51
C ASP A 228 9.30 -13.67 -5.23
N ASN A 229 10.07 -13.71 -6.32
CA ASN A 229 10.25 -12.58 -7.24
C ASN A 229 8.95 -12.30 -8.02
N LYS A 230 7.96 -11.66 -7.40
CA LYS A 230 6.68 -11.34 -8.05
C LYS A 230 6.56 -9.87 -8.40
N THR A 231 5.88 -9.59 -9.51
CA THR A 231 5.36 -8.24 -9.80
C THR A 231 3.87 -8.34 -10.00
N ILE A 232 3.09 -7.73 -9.11
CA ILE A 232 1.62 -7.79 -9.13
C ILE A 232 1.12 -6.36 -9.26
N GLY A 233 0.33 -6.06 -10.28
CA GLY A 233 0.04 -4.65 -10.51
C GLY A 233 -0.78 -4.25 -11.72
N GLY A 234 -1.00 -2.94 -11.87
CA GLY A 234 -1.58 -2.34 -13.06
C GLY A 234 -3.10 -2.52 -13.17
N PHE A 235 -3.84 -2.54 -12.05
CA PHE A 235 -5.29 -2.69 -12.06
C PHE A 235 -5.96 -2.02 -10.84
N THR A 236 -7.26 -1.75 -10.95
CA THR A 236 -8.13 -1.39 -9.82
C THR A 236 -8.88 -2.61 -9.31
N MET A 237 -9.03 -2.75 -8.01
CA MET A 237 -9.96 -3.67 -7.37
C MET A 237 -11.10 -2.88 -6.72
N GLN A 238 -12.34 -3.35 -6.83
CA GLN A 238 -13.49 -2.80 -6.10
C GLN A 238 -14.64 -3.81 -5.98
N PRO A 239 -15.53 -3.68 -4.99
CA PRO A 239 -16.78 -4.42 -4.98
C PRO A 239 -17.64 -4.11 -6.20
N HIS A 240 -18.33 -5.12 -6.73
CA HIS A 240 -19.30 -4.90 -7.80
C HIS A 240 -20.49 -4.07 -7.29
N PRO A 241 -21.08 -3.15 -8.08
CA PRO A 241 -22.21 -2.34 -7.63
C PRO A 241 -23.46 -3.12 -7.18
N SER A 242 -23.55 -4.41 -7.53
CA SER A 242 -24.62 -5.29 -7.04
C SER A 242 -24.36 -5.88 -5.65
N VAL A 243 -23.15 -5.72 -5.10
CA VAL A 243 -22.82 -6.14 -3.73
C VAL A 243 -23.35 -5.10 -2.77
N ALA A 244 -24.13 -5.54 -1.80
CA ALA A 244 -24.70 -4.66 -0.79
C ALA A 244 -23.60 -4.17 0.18
N ASN A 245 -23.61 -2.87 0.48
CA ASN A 245 -22.63 -2.21 1.35
C ASN A 245 -22.64 -2.69 2.82
N ASP A 246 -23.66 -3.45 3.23
CA ASP A 246 -23.81 -4.01 4.57
C ASP A 246 -23.16 -5.39 4.74
N VAL A 247 -22.68 -6.00 3.65
CA VAL A 247 -21.89 -7.22 3.67
C VAL A 247 -20.40 -6.86 3.76
N VAL A 248 -19.65 -7.54 4.63
CA VAL A 248 -18.18 -7.36 4.69
C VAL A 248 -17.55 -7.90 3.41
N HIS A 249 -16.83 -7.05 2.70
CA HIS A 249 -16.09 -7.35 1.48
C HIS A 249 -14.82 -8.17 1.80
N PRO A 250 -14.30 -8.98 0.86
CA PRO A 250 -13.01 -9.64 1.05
C PRO A 250 -11.87 -8.61 1.12
N ALA A 251 -10.75 -8.97 1.77
CA ALA A 251 -9.55 -8.13 1.71
C ALA A 251 -8.90 -8.30 0.31
N PRO A 252 -8.72 -7.23 -0.48
CA PRO A 252 -8.10 -7.28 -1.80
C PRO A 252 -6.72 -7.94 -1.81
N LEU A 253 -5.87 -7.60 -0.84
CA LEU A 253 -4.50 -8.08 -0.73
C LEU A 253 -4.29 -8.73 0.65
N SER A 254 -3.97 -10.03 0.69
CA SER A 254 -3.62 -10.72 1.94
C SER A 254 -2.51 -11.75 1.77
N TRP A 255 -1.35 -11.53 2.40
CA TRP A 255 -0.25 -12.49 2.40
C TRP A 255 0.25 -12.75 3.82
N GLY A 256 0.22 -14.01 4.26
CA GLY A 256 0.87 -14.41 5.50
C GLY A 256 2.38 -14.20 5.44
N VAL A 257 3.03 -14.69 4.39
CA VAL A 257 4.47 -14.48 4.15
C VAL A 257 4.68 -14.05 2.71
N ILE A 258 5.45 -12.99 2.49
CA ILE A 258 5.81 -12.53 1.16
C ILE A 258 7.23 -11.95 1.15
N GLY A 259 7.99 -12.33 0.14
CA GLY A 259 9.35 -11.85 -0.07
C GLY A 259 9.54 -11.32 -1.49
N ASN A 260 10.52 -10.45 -1.72
CA ASN A 260 11.01 -10.01 -3.04
C ASN A 260 9.92 -9.61 -4.05
N THR A 261 8.80 -9.07 -3.56
CA THR A 261 7.62 -8.78 -4.40
C THR A 261 7.43 -7.28 -4.57
N GLU A 262 7.07 -6.87 -5.78
CA GLU A 262 6.62 -5.51 -6.08
C GLU A 262 5.12 -5.49 -6.38
N PHE A 263 4.36 -4.76 -5.55
CA PHE A 263 3.00 -4.31 -5.82
C PHE A 263 3.06 -2.98 -6.56
N TRP A 264 2.64 -2.97 -7.82
CA TRP A 264 2.85 -1.82 -8.71
C TRP A 264 1.53 -1.27 -9.24
N SER A 265 1.27 0.03 -9.07
CA SER A 265 0.11 0.73 -9.63
C SER A 265 -1.20 -0.01 -9.38
N ILE A 266 -1.46 -0.36 -8.12
CA ILE A 266 -2.71 -0.99 -7.67
C ILE A 266 -3.58 0.07 -7.02
N ARG A 267 -4.87 0.09 -7.35
CA ARG A 267 -5.86 0.91 -6.66
C ARG A 267 -6.96 0.03 -6.06
N CYS A 268 -7.36 0.30 -4.84
CA CYS A 268 -8.46 -0.38 -4.16
C CYS A 268 -9.51 0.66 -3.75
N ILE A 269 -10.79 0.41 -4.05
CA ILE A 269 -11.87 1.38 -3.81
C ILE A 269 -13.07 0.70 -3.14
N ASN A 270 -13.71 1.38 -2.19
CA ASN A 270 -15.01 1.00 -1.58
C ASN A 270 -15.01 -0.33 -0.81
N PHE A 271 -13.87 -0.82 -0.33
CA PHE A 271 -13.83 -2.04 0.48
C PHE A 271 -14.15 -1.71 1.94
N ASN A 272 -15.20 -2.28 2.52
CA ASN A 272 -15.49 -2.15 3.96
C ASN A 272 -14.71 -3.20 4.80
N ASN A 273 -13.44 -3.42 4.48
CA ASN A 273 -12.53 -4.34 5.19
C ASN A 273 -11.10 -3.75 5.17
N THR A 274 -10.15 -4.42 5.83
CA THR A 274 -8.73 -4.20 5.58
C THR A 274 -8.43 -4.45 4.10
N VAL A 275 -7.74 -3.51 3.48
CA VAL A 275 -7.44 -3.53 2.05
C VAL A 275 -6.16 -4.31 1.74
N ALA A 276 -5.12 -4.05 2.53
CA ALA A 276 -3.84 -4.76 2.45
C ALA A 276 -3.50 -5.33 3.82
N ARG A 277 -3.36 -6.64 3.91
CA ARG A 277 -2.97 -7.36 5.11
C ARG A 277 -1.74 -8.20 4.82
N HIS A 278 -0.64 -7.93 5.50
CA HIS A 278 0.56 -8.71 5.33
C HIS A 278 1.17 -9.03 6.69
N ASP A 279 1.49 -10.30 6.93
CA ASP A 279 2.06 -10.65 8.22
C ASP A 279 3.61 -10.53 8.21
N ILE A 280 4.28 -11.21 7.29
CA ILE A 280 5.74 -11.16 7.12
C ILE A 280 6.08 -10.64 5.71
N CYS A 281 6.80 -9.51 5.65
CA CYS A 281 7.27 -8.91 4.40
C CYS A 281 8.80 -8.85 4.37
N SER A 282 9.45 -9.41 3.35
CA SER A 282 10.91 -9.31 3.19
C SER A 282 11.26 -8.73 1.82
N ASN A 283 11.82 -7.53 1.78
CA ASN A 283 12.11 -6.81 0.52
C ASN A 283 10.86 -6.67 -0.36
N VAL A 284 9.77 -6.17 0.22
CA VAL A 284 8.51 -5.93 -0.50
C VAL A 284 8.38 -4.46 -0.86
N LYS A 285 7.90 -4.15 -2.05
CA LYS A 285 7.76 -2.78 -2.56
C LYS A 285 6.32 -2.50 -2.92
N PHE A 286 5.77 -1.41 -2.42
CA PHE A 286 4.50 -0.84 -2.85
C PHE A 286 4.79 0.44 -3.62
N ARG A 287 4.55 0.41 -4.93
CA ARG A 287 4.78 1.53 -5.85
C ARG A 287 3.47 2.00 -6.46
N GLY A 288 3.06 3.24 -6.21
CA GLY A 288 1.80 3.78 -6.75
C GLY A 288 0.58 3.02 -6.23
N PHE A 289 0.60 2.63 -4.96
CA PHE A 289 -0.47 1.89 -4.28
C PHE A 289 -1.48 2.86 -3.68
N GLU A 290 -2.74 2.72 -4.07
CA GLU A 290 -3.79 3.66 -3.67
C GLU A 290 -4.98 2.94 -3.04
N VAL A 291 -5.50 3.50 -1.95
CA VAL A 291 -6.74 3.04 -1.31
C VAL A 291 -7.69 4.21 -1.13
N TRP A 292 -8.93 4.04 -1.57
CA TRP A 292 -9.97 5.08 -1.57
C TRP A 292 -11.25 4.54 -0.93
N ASP A 293 -11.93 5.36 -0.14
CA ASP A 293 -13.29 5.11 0.35
C ASP A 293 -13.49 3.75 1.05
N SER A 294 -12.43 3.23 1.67
CA SER A 294 -12.40 1.87 2.22
C SER A 294 -12.37 1.86 3.76
N GLY A 295 -12.36 0.68 4.38
CA GLY A 295 -12.37 0.49 5.82
C GLY A 295 -13.74 0.64 6.51
N ILE A 296 -13.73 0.45 7.83
CA ILE A 296 -14.89 0.60 8.72
C ILE A 296 -14.45 1.46 9.90
N SER A 297 -15.23 2.51 10.21
CA SER A 297 -15.12 3.24 11.47
C SER A 297 -16.03 2.61 12.53
N PHE A 298 -15.50 2.36 13.73
CA PHE A 298 -16.28 1.93 14.89
C PHE A 298 -16.66 3.13 15.75
N GLU A 299 -17.40 4.08 15.17
CA GLU A 299 -17.76 5.36 15.80
C GLU A 299 -18.60 5.17 17.06
N TYR A 300 -18.24 5.83 18.16
CA TYR A 300 -19.00 5.75 19.42
C TYR A 300 -20.48 6.14 19.26
N LYS A 301 -20.81 7.06 18.37
CA LYS A 301 -22.20 7.43 18.08
C LYS A 301 -22.29 8.00 16.68
N SER A 302 -23.26 7.52 15.91
CA SER A 302 -23.52 8.03 14.56
C SER A 302 -24.00 9.47 14.60
N THR A 303 -23.45 10.30 13.71
CA THR A 303 -23.85 11.70 13.51
C THR A 303 -24.50 11.93 12.15
N LYS A 304 -24.94 10.84 11.49
CA LYS A 304 -25.59 10.91 10.17
C LYS A 304 -26.80 11.85 10.23
N GLY A 305 -26.78 12.88 9.39
CA GLY A 305 -27.85 13.89 9.31
C GLY A 305 -27.78 14.99 10.36
N ILE A 306 -26.80 14.97 11.26
CA ILE A 306 -26.56 16.04 12.24
C ILE A 306 -25.59 17.06 11.66
N THR A 307 -25.95 18.33 11.78
CA THR A 307 -25.04 19.46 11.58
C THR A 307 -24.64 20.02 12.95
N PHE A 308 -23.38 20.36 13.11
CA PHE A 308 -22.83 21.00 14.29
C PHE A 308 -22.56 22.47 14.00
N THR A 309 -22.90 23.32 14.96
CA THR A 309 -22.59 24.75 14.96
C THR A 309 -21.60 25.05 16.07
N ALA A 310 -20.59 25.84 15.74
CA ALA A 310 -19.58 26.35 16.64
C ALA A 310 -19.51 27.87 16.54
N THR A 311 -19.24 28.55 17.65
CA THR A 311 -19.10 30.01 17.71
C THR A 311 -17.69 30.39 18.17
N ALA A 312 -17.06 31.34 17.49
CA ALA A 312 -15.74 31.86 17.86
C ALA A 312 -15.72 32.33 19.32
N GLY A 313 -14.69 31.94 20.08
CA GLY A 313 -14.56 32.26 21.50
C GLY A 313 -15.48 31.45 22.42
N SER A 314 -16.26 30.51 21.90
CA SER A 314 -17.08 29.58 22.69
C SER A 314 -16.48 28.18 22.70
N ASP A 315 -16.58 27.51 23.84
CA ASP A 315 -16.29 26.10 24.05
C ASP A 315 -17.56 25.23 23.92
N VAL A 316 -18.71 25.82 23.58
CA VAL A 316 -19.97 25.11 23.41
C VAL A 316 -20.21 24.80 21.94
N VAL A 317 -20.57 23.55 21.66
CA VAL A 317 -21.03 23.10 20.34
C VAL A 317 -22.51 22.77 20.38
N GLN A 318 -23.21 23.11 19.31
CA GLN A 318 -24.64 22.84 19.13
C GLN A 318 -24.85 21.81 18.03
N ALA A 319 -25.57 20.74 18.30
CA ALA A 319 -26.09 19.80 17.30
C ALA A 319 -27.46 20.27 16.79
N SER A 320 -27.75 20.05 15.51
CA SER A 320 -29.02 20.43 14.87
C SER A 320 -30.24 19.61 15.32
N ALA A 321 -30.03 18.53 16.05
CA ALA A 321 -31.07 17.68 16.65
C ALA A 321 -30.52 16.97 17.91
N PRO A 322 -31.39 16.43 18.78
CA PRO A 322 -30.96 15.70 19.98
C PRO A 322 -29.92 14.61 19.66
N LEU A 323 -28.76 14.69 20.31
CA LEU A 323 -27.60 13.82 20.11
C LEU A 323 -26.86 13.55 21.43
N PHE A 324 -26.67 14.59 22.24
CA PHE A 324 -25.85 14.53 23.44
C PHE A 324 -26.59 13.91 24.62
N ALA A 325 -25.87 13.11 25.42
CA ALA A 325 -26.37 12.50 26.65
C ALA A 325 -25.29 12.54 27.73
N ALA A 326 -25.68 12.45 29.01
CA ALA A 326 -24.73 12.52 30.13
C ALA A 326 -23.56 11.51 30.04
N ALA A 327 -23.77 10.35 29.41
CA ALA A 327 -22.74 9.34 29.18
C ALA A 327 -21.66 9.74 28.15
N ASP A 328 -21.87 10.83 27.41
CA ASP A 328 -20.94 11.35 26.41
C ASP A 328 -19.81 12.19 27.03
N VAL A 329 -19.91 12.56 28.31
CA VAL A 329 -18.83 13.25 29.02
C VAL A 329 -17.57 12.39 29.02
N GLY A 330 -16.44 12.99 28.67
CA GLY A 330 -15.15 12.32 28.48
C GLY A 330 -14.94 11.71 27.09
N LYS A 331 -15.93 11.77 26.17
CA LYS A 331 -15.78 11.30 24.79
C LYS A 331 -15.16 12.38 23.91
N GLN A 332 -14.33 11.95 22.95
CA GLN A 332 -13.83 12.83 21.89
C GLN A 332 -14.93 13.10 20.85
N ILE A 333 -15.01 14.35 20.41
CA ILE A 333 -15.83 14.78 19.29
C ILE A 333 -15.02 15.72 18.41
N THR A 334 -15.16 15.53 17.10
CA THR A 334 -14.62 16.40 16.07
C THR A 334 -15.76 17.18 15.43
N VAL A 335 -15.63 18.50 15.30
CA VAL A 335 -16.62 19.36 14.66
C VAL A 335 -15.97 20.17 13.55
N HIS A 336 -16.61 20.19 12.39
CA HIS A 336 -16.23 20.92 11.18
C HIS A 336 -17.28 21.98 10.88
N ALA A 337 -17.06 23.18 11.38
CA ALA A 337 -17.71 24.39 10.90
C ALA A 337 -17.09 24.81 9.56
N THR A 338 -17.85 25.49 8.68
CA THR A 338 -17.46 25.87 7.30
C THR A 338 -16.10 26.57 7.15
N ASN A 339 -15.50 27.06 8.24
CA ASN A 339 -14.13 27.57 8.28
C ASN A 339 -13.31 27.05 9.48
N ALA A 340 -13.92 26.34 10.44
CA ALA A 340 -13.29 25.91 11.69
C ALA A 340 -13.36 24.39 11.84
N GLY A 341 -12.23 23.72 12.00
CA GLY A 341 -12.22 22.36 12.53
C GLY A 341 -11.70 22.37 13.95
N MET A 342 -12.43 21.76 14.88
CA MET A 342 -11.99 21.56 16.26
C MET A 342 -12.15 20.09 16.64
N CYS A 343 -11.25 19.60 17.48
CA CYS A 343 -11.43 18.32 18.16
C CYS A 343 -11.21 18.53 19.65
N GLY A 344 -12.18 18.11 20.45
CA GLY A 344 -12.14 18.26 21.89
C GLY A 344 -12.78 17.08 22.61
N THR A 345 -12.54 17.00 23.90
CA THR A 345 -13.24 16.09 24.80
C THR A 345 -14.48 16.80 25.34
N ILE A 346 -15.64 16.13 25.36
CA ILE A 346 -16.85 16.67 25.98
C ILE A 346 -16.62 16.75 27.50
N VAL A 347 -16.60 17.96 28.05
CA VAL A 347 -16.42 18.18 29.50
C VAL A 347 -17.75 18.25 30.24
N GLU A 348 -18.80 18.67 29.55
CA GLU A 348 -20.15 18.85 30.10
C GLU A 348 -21.18 18.69 28.98
N VAL A 349 -22.30 18.02 29.28
CA VAL A 349 -23.49 18.02 28.40
C VAL A 349 -24.53 18.94 29.04
N ILE A 350 -24.80 20.06 28.36
CA ILE A 350 -25.70 21.11 28.85
C ILE A 350 -27.15 20.67 28.64
N ASP A 351 -27.46 20.18 27.43
CA ASP A 351 -28.74 19.58 27.07
C ASP A 351 -28.56 18.61 25.91
N SER A 352 -29.65 18.06 25.38
CA SER A 352 -29.59 17.07 24.30
C SER A 352 -28.98 17.58 22.99
N THR A 353 -28.90 18.89 22.80
CA THR A 353 -28.37 19.57 21.61
C THR A 353 -27.10 20.37 21.89
N HIS A 354 -26.71 20.60 23.14
CA HIS A 354 -25.53 21.40 23.49
C HIS A 354 -24.54 20.63 24.38
N ALA A 355 -23.27 20.68 24.01
CA ALA A 355 -22.17 20.14 24.80
C ALA A 355 -21.01 21.14 24.88
N ARG A 356 -20.36 21.21 26.05
CA ARG A 356 -19.13 21.97 26.25
C ARG A 356 -17.94 21.06 25.98
N LEU A 357 -16.94 21.57 25.26
CA LEU A 357 -15.72 20.87 24.90
C LEU A 357 -14.52 21.39 25.71
N SER A 358 -13.46 20.60 25.77
CA SER A 358 -12.18 20.96 26.39
C SER A 358 -11.38 22.01 25.60
N VAL A 359 -11.90 22.45 24.45
CA VAL A 359 -11.27 23.39 23.54
C VAL A 359 -12.27 24.48 23.17
N THR A 360 -11.78 25.70 23.03
CA THR A 360 -12.58 26.84 22.54
C THR A 360 -12.44 26.93 21.03
N SER A 361 -13.57 27.13 20.33
CA SER A 361 -13.55 27.38 18.89
C SER A 361 -12.86 28.70 18.58
N THR A 362 -11.95 28.70 17.61
CA THR A 362 -11.32 29.93 17.13
C THR A 362 -12.19 30.67 16.12
N GLU A 363 -13.24 30.03 15.59
CA GLU A 363 -14.09 30.58 14.53
C GLU A 363 -15.55 30.15 14.65
N THR A 364 -16.41 30.88 13.94
CA THR A 364 -17.84 30.61 13.87
C THR A 364 -18.19 29.91 12.55
N GLY A 365 -19.03 28.87 12.62
CA GLY A 365 -19.66 28.29 11.45
C GLY A 365 -20.42 27.01 11.75
N SER A 366 -20.92 26.38 10.69
CA SER A 366 -21.72 25.16 10.77
C SER A 366 -21.23 24.11 9.80
N GLY A 367 -21.31 22.84 10.18
CA GLY A 367 -21.04 21.75 9.25
C GLY A 367 -21.07 20.39 9.92
N ARG A 368 -20.27 19.45 9.44
CA ARG A 368 -20.33 18.05 9.89
C ARG A 368 -19.47 17.83 11.11
N GLY A 369 -19.57 16.66 11.71
CA GLY A 369 -18.70 16.27 12.81
C GLY A 369 -19.01 14.86 13.26
N GLY A 370 -18.28 14.41 14.26
CA GLY A 370 -18.81 13.44 15.19
C GLY A 370 -17.78 12.76 16.06
N PHE A 371 -18.20 11.64 16.61
CA PHE A 371 -17.54 11.07 17.76
C PHE A 371 -16.30 10.28 17.37
N GLY A 372 -15.35 10.23 18.29
CA GLY A 372 -14.24 9.30 18.21
C GLY A 372 -14.71 7.85 18.30
N THR A 373 -13.72 6.97 18.26
CA THR A 373 -13.93 5.52 18.22
C THR A 373 -14.46 4.95 19.55
N ALA A 374 -15.32 3.92 19.47
CA ALA A 374 -15.84 3.20 20.63
C ALA A 374 -14.71 2.56 21.43
N THR A 375 -14.92 2.42 22.75
CA THR A 375 -13.90 1.91 23.67
C THR A 375 -14.37 0.71 24.46
N THR A 376 -13.41 -0.11 24.89
CA THR A 376 -13.64 -1.29 25.73
C THR A 376 -12.69 -1.31 26.94
N THR A 377 -13.15 -1.92 28.02
CA THR A 377 -12.34 -2.28 29.19
C THR A 377 -12.53 -3.77 29.44
N ALA A 378 -11.43 -4.51 29.51
CA ALA A 378 -11.47 -5.95 29.66
C ALA A 378 -10.27 -6.45 30.49
N ALA A 379 -10.46 -7.58 31.19
CA ALA A 379 -9.40 -8.24 31.92
C ALA A 379 -8.43 -8.99 30.98
N ALA A 380 -7.24 -9.31 31.49
CA ALA A 380 -6.30 -10.19 30.79
C ALA A 380 -6.94 -11.55 30.50
N GLY A 381 -6.68 -12.11 29.33
CA GLY A 381 -7.27 -13.37 28.85
C GLY A 381 -8.73 -13.27 28.42
N ALA A 382 -9.36 -12.09 28.41
CA ALA A 382 -10.75 -11.96 28.03
C ALA A 382 -10.97 -12.30 26.54
N SER A 383 -11.87 -13.25 26.27
CA SER A 383 -12.31 -13.61 24.91
C SER A 383 -13.63 -12.96 24.52
N SER A 384 -14.29 -12.25 25.44
CA SER A 384 -15.51 -11.47 25.20
C SER A 384 -15.25 -10.03 25.57
N LEU A 385 -15.53 -9.12 24.65
CA LEU A 385 -15.30 -7.69 24.81
C LEU A 385 -16.62 -6.94 24.70
N THR A 386 -16.92 -6.11 25.69
CA THR A 386 -18.09 -5.23 25.71
C THR A 386 -17.66 -3.79 25.51
N PHE A 387 -18.19 -3.17 24.48
CA PHE A 387 -17.91 -1.80 24.11
C PHE A 387 -18.94 -0.86 24.69
N ASN A 388 -18.52 0.39 24.90
CA ASN A 388 -19.36 1.47 25.41
C ASN A 388 -20.44 1.96 24.41
N SER A 389 -20.57 1.33 23.24
CA SER A 389 -21.50 1.73 22.17
C SER A 389 -21.92 0.56 21.28
N PRO A 390 -23.16 0.57 20.72
CA PRO A 390 -23.65 -0.43 19.79
C PRO A 390 -23.10 -0.27 18.35
N VAL A 391 -21.81 -0.54 18.13
CA VAL A 391 -21.11 -0.32 16.85
C VAL A 391 -20.99 -1.56 15.95
N PHE A 392 -21.30 -2.76 16.45
CA PHE A 392 -21.10 -4.01 15.73
C PHE A 392 -22.37 -4.49 15.01
N LYS A 393 -22.14 -5.15 13.87
CA LYS A 393 -23.17 -5.86 13.09
C LYS A 393 -22.78 -7.33 13.02
N PRO A 394 -23.74 -8.27 12.87
CA PRO A 394 -23.43 -9.69 12.70
C PRO A 394 -22.40 -9.98 11.60
N ALA A 395 -22.42 -9.20 10.51
CA ALA A 395 -21.49 -9.32 9.40
C ALA A 395 -20.01 -9.02 9.77
N HIS A 396 -19.73 -8.37 10.91
CA HIS A 396 -18.36 -8.07 11.34
C HIS A 396 -17.62 -9.28 11.91
N ALA A 397 -18.30 -10.42 12.11
CA ALA A 397 -17.61 -11.67 12.41
C ALA A 397 -16.64 -12.03 11.27
N GLY A 398 -15.41 -12.41 11.62
CA GLY A 398 -14.34 -12.67 10.67
C GLY A 398 -13.30 -11.56 10.56
N LEU A 399 -13.64 -10.32 10.93
CA LEU A 399 -12.73 -9.18 10.83
C LEU A 399 -11.55 -9.29 11.80
N TRP A 400 -10.37 -8.92 11.33
CA TRP A 400 -9.20 -8.70 12.18
C TRP A 400 -9.17 -7.25 12.64
N VAL A 401 -9.17 -7.05 13.95
CA VAL A 401 -9.22 -5.74 14.57
C VAL A 401 -8.03 -5.56 15.50
N TYR A 402 -7.70 -4.30 15.74
CA TYR A 402 -6.67 -3.88 16.67
C TYR A 402 -7.29 -3.23 17.89
N LEU A 403 -6.70 -3.49 19.05
CA LEU A 403 -7.04 -2.83 20.30
C LEU A 403 -5.84 -2.05 20.80
N SER A 404 -5.99 -0.75 21.02
CA SER A 404 -4.94 0.06 21.65
C SER A 404 -4.95 -0.16 23.17
N GLN A 405 -3.96 -0.84 23.72
CA GLN A 405 -3.74 -0.94 25.16
C GLN A 405 -3.11 0.35 25.67
N GLY A 406 -3.92 1.27 26.21
CA GLY A 406 -3.40 2.43 26.93
C GLY A 406 -2.72 2.01 28.24
N GLY A 407 -1.51 2.53 28.49
CA GLY A 407 -0.85 2.43 29.80
C GLY A 407 -0.20 1.09 30.16
N TYR A 408 -0.10 0.11 29.25
CA TYR A 408 0.63 -1.13 29.51
C TYR A 408 2.05 -1.10 28.87
N PRO A 409 3.12 -1.29 29.64
CA PRO A 409 4.47 -1.33 29.12
C PRO A 409 4.74 -2.59 28.27
N GLY A 410 5.11 -2.42 26.99
CA GLY A 410 5.73 -3.47 26.15
C GLY A 410 4.94 -3.92 24.91
N TYR A 411 3.60 -3.94 24.95
CA TYR A 411 2.78 -4.37 23.79
C TYR A 411 1.48 -3.56 23.63
N PRO A 412 1.55 -2.30 23.20
CA PRO A 412 0.40 -1.42 23.32
C PRO A 412 -0.65 -1.60 22.22
N ILE A 413 -0.43 -2.42 21.19
CA ILE A 413 -1.49 -2.80 20.24
C ILE A 413 -1.64 -4.33 20.16
N VAL A 414 -2.88 -4.79 20.30
CA VAL A 414 -3.25 -6.21 20.20
C VAL A 414 -4.06 -6.41 18.95
N ARG A 415 -3.59 -7.29 18.07
CA ARG A 415 -4.35 -7.80 16.93
C ARG A 415 -5.17 -9.01 17.36
N THR A 416 -6.45 -9.04 17.01
CA THR A 416 -7.33 -10.18 17.27
C THR A 416 -8.42 -10.31 16.21
N LYS A 417 -8.99 -11.49 16.04
CA LYS A 417 -10.09 -11.74 15.11
C LYS A 417 -11.43 -11.77 15.83
N ILE A 418 -12.43 -11.06 15.32
CA ILE A 418 -13.81 -11.18 15.77
C ILE A 418 -14.33 -12.56 15.36
N THR A 419 -14.58 -13.45 16.31
CA THR A 419 -15.13 -14.78 16.02
C THR A 419 -16.65 -14.80 16.00
N GLU A 420 -17.28 -13.93 16.79
CA GLU A 420 -18.72 -13.83 16.92
C GLU A 420 -19.11 -12.41 17.34
N VAL A 421 -20.24 -11.90 16.84
CA VAL A 421 -20.88 -10.68 17.34
C VAL A 421 -22.10 -11.09 18.14
N THR A 422 -22.01 -11.06 19.47
CA THR A 422 -23.07 -11.55 20.37
C THR A 422 -24.17 -10.50 20.59
N SER A 423 -23.83 -9.22 20.48
CA SER A 423 -24.77 -8.10 20.46
C SER A 423 -24.17 -6.94 19.68
N SER A 424 -24.93 -5.86 19.45
CA SER A 424 -24.39 -4.66 18.79
C SER A 424 -23.25 -3.99 19.56
N SER A 425 -23.09 -4.26 20.87
CA SER A 425 -22.00 -3.73 21.70
C SER A 425 -21.02 -4.80 22.20
N THR A 426 -21.20 -6.07 21.85
CA THR A 426 -20.39 -7.16 22.42
C THR A 426 -19.93 -8.13 21.33
N ILE A 427 -18.64 -8.46 21.37
CA ILE A 427 -18.00 -9.39 20.44
C ILE A 427 -17.22 -10.46 21.19
N LYS A 428 -17.06 -11.63 20.58
CA LYS A 428 -16.04 -12.61 20.96
C LYS A 428 -14.83 -12.50 20.05
N VAL A 429 -13.65 -12.72 20.60
CA VAL A 429 -12.37 -12.55 19.90
C VAL A 429 -11.43 -13.75 20.09
N ASN A 430 -10.58 -13.99 19.10
CA ASN A 430 -9.52 -15.00 19.14
C ASN A 430 -8.29 -14.54 18.34
N PRO A 431 -7.08 -14.50 18.91
CA PRO A 431 -6.75 -14.84 20.30
C PRO A 431 -7.42 -13.89 21.33
N PRO A 432 -7.67 -14.36 22.58
CA PRO A 432 -8.12 -13.48 23.66
C PRO A 432 -7.13 -12.33 23.89
N VAL A 433 -7.59 -11.22 24.48
CA VAL A 433 -6.67 -10.11 24.82
C VAL A 433 -5.64 -10.60 25.83
N PRO A 434 -4.32 -10.50 25.56
CA PRO A 434 -3.30 -11.07 26.42
C PRO A 434 -3.17 -10.35 27.77
N ASN A 435 -3.40 -9.03 27.79
CA ASN A 435 -3.33 -8.20 28.99
C ASN A 435 -4.65 -7.49 29.25
N ALA A 436 -4.83 -7.01 30.48
CA ALA A 436 -5.95 -6.14 30.81
C ALA A 436 -5.85 -4.85 30.00
N VAL A 437 -6.98 -4.39 29.50
CA VAL A 437 -7.11 -3.14 28.74
C VAL A 437 -8.12 -2.23 29.41
N ASN A 438 -7.83 -0.93 29.45
CA ASN A 438 -8.73 0.07 30.02
C ASN A 438 -8.96 1.18 28.99
N ASN A 439 -10.23 1.43 28.63
CA ASN A 439 -10.63 2.38 27.61
C ASN A 439 -9.87 2.21 26.28
N ALA A 440 -9.61 0.96 25.88
CA ALA A 440 -8.94 0.65 24.62
C ALA A 440 -9.80 1.02 23.42
N LEU A 441 -9.21 1.69 22.43
CA LEU A 441 -9.82 1.95 21.14
C LEU A 441 -9.81 0.67 20.31
N ILE A 442 -10.88 0.41 19.56
CA ILE A 442 -10.91 -0.65 18.54
C ILE A 442 -10.73 -0.06 17.15
N ALA A 443 -9.81 -0.60 16.36
CA ALA A 443 -9.61 -0.17 14.98
C ALA A 443 -9.69 -1.35 14.03
N LEU A 444 -10.33 -1.14 12.88
CA LEU A 444 -10.07 -1.94 11.69
C LEU A 444 -9.06 -1.18 10.84
N PRO A 445 -7.82 -1.67 10.68
CA PRO A 445 -6.86 -1.05 9.79
C PRO A 445 -7.31 -1.17 8.34
N VAL A 446 -7.10 -0.10 7.57
CA VAL A 446 -7.20 -0.12 6.11
C VAL A 446 -5.99 -0.83 5.52
N THR A 447 -4.81 -0.57 6.05
CA THR A 447 -3.58 -1.31 5.71
C THR A 447 -2.90 -1.80 6.99
N ASP A 448 -2.54 -3.08 7.00
CA ASP A 448 -2.11 -3.85 8.16
C ASP A 448 -0.83 -4.62 7.82
N PHE A 449 0.26 -4.31 8.53
CA PHE A 449 1.55 -4.98 8.41
C PHE A 449 2.00 -5.50 9.78
N HIS A 450 2.03 -6.81 10.00
CA HIS A 450 2.22 -7.37 11.34
C HIS A 450 2.91 -8.73 11.39
N ASN A 451 4.07 -8.86 12.05
CA ASN A 451 4.69 -10.17 12.21
C ASN A 451 3.86 -11.12 13.13
N PHE A 452 3.17 -12.10 12.54
CA PHE A 452 2.35 -13.11 13.24
C PHE A 452 3.16 -14.09 14.10
N SER A 453 4.48 -14.12 13.95
CA SER A 453 5.35 -15.13 14.54
C SER A 453 6.47 -14.52 15.37
N GLU A 454 6.29 -14.45 16.68
CA GLU A 454 7.42 -14.58 17.61
C GLU A 454 7.82 -16.07 17.80
N ALA A 455 6.96 -17.02 17.43
CA ALA A 455 7.11 -18.44 17.78
C ALA A 455 7.39 -19.43 16.64
N VAL A 456 7.05 -19.11 15.38
CA VAL A 456 7.11 -20.06 14.25
C VAL A 456 8.43 -19.95 13.47
N PHE A 457 8.94 -18.74 13.35
CA PHE A 457 10.25 -18.43 12.84
C PHE A 457 11.01 -17.81 14.01
N ASN A 458 12.03 -18.49 14.55
CA ASN A 458 13.02 -17.91 15.48
C ASN A 458 13.86 -16.80 14.81
N ALA A 459 13.28 -16.10 13.86
CA ALA A 459 13.87 -15.09 13.02
C ALA A 459 13.40 -13.73 13.56
N PRO A 460 14.31 -12.78 13.82
CA PRO A 460 13.97 -11.46 14.35
C PRO A 460 12.93 -10.77 13.47
N ALA A 461 12.10 -9.87 14.01
CA ALA A 461 11.03 -9.16 13.29
C ALA A 461 11.30 -8.94 11.77
N HIS A 462 10.54 -9.55 10.85
CA HIS A 462 10.86 -9.47 9.41
C HIS A 462 9.78 -8.71 8.64
N ASN A 463 9.70 -7.39 8.84
CA ASN A 463 9.04 -6.48 7.92
C ASN A 463 10.07 -5.48 7.34
N ASP A 464 10.51 -5.78 6.11
CA ASP A 464 11.36 -4.96 5.23
C ASP A 464 10.52 -4.55 4.02
N ILE A 465 10.11 -3.27 4.02
CA ILE A 465 9.08 -2.74 3.12
C ILE A 465 9.50 -1.37 2.60
N LEU A 466 9.36 -1.17 1.29
CA LEU A 466 9.46 0.14 0.65
C LEU A 466 8.07 0.62 0.21
N PHE A 467 7.63 1.77 0.71
CA PHE A 467 6.52 2.55 0.20
C PHE A 467 7.03 3.70 -0.67
N ASP A 468 6.56 3.72 -1.91
CA ASP A 468 6.84 4.73 -2.91
C ASP A 468 5.51 5.08 -3.58
N ASP A 469 5.05 6.33 -3.42
CA ASP A 469 3.71 6.74 -3.86
C ASP A 469 2.58 5.88 -3.26
N PHE A 470 2.52 5.83 -1.92
CA PHE A 470 1.53 5.04 -1.15
C PHE A 470 0.45 5.95 -0.57
N TRP A 471 -0.77 5.87 -1.09
CA TRP A 471 -1.86 6.78 -0.75
C TRP A 471 -3.03 6.02 -0.13
N VAL A 472 -3.47 6.46 1.05
CA VAL A 472 -4.71 5.99 1.69
C VAL A 472 -5.58 7.21 1.93
N GLU A 473 -6.68 7.29 1.19
CA GLU A 473 -7.56 8.46 1.18
C GLU A 473 -9.00 8.08 1.52
N GLN A 474 -9.66 8.94 2.30
CA GLN A 474 -11.11 8.89 2.54
C GLN A 474 -11.58 7.57 3.19
N CYS A 475 -10.70 6.90 3.94
CA CYS A 475 -11.00 5.61 4.54
C CYS A 475 -11.48 5.70 6.00
N GLY A 476 -12.44 4.85 6.37
CA GLY A 476 -12.87 4.66 7.76
C GLY A 476 -11.90 3.78 8.56
N GLY A 477 -11.80 4.03 9.87
CA GLY A 477 -10.88 3.31 10.76
C GLY A 477 -9.48 3.92 10.79
N VAL A 478 -8.46 3.09 11.03
CA VAL A 478 -7.06 3.52 11.06
C VAL A 478 -6.43 3.22 9.70
N MET A 479 -5.80 4.22 9.07
CA MET A 479 -5.33 4.08 7.69
C MET A 479 -4.15 3.13 7.55
N LEU A 480 -3.21 3.19 8.49
CA LEU A 480 -2.01 2.36 8.50
C LEU A 480 -1.73 1.84 9.91
N VAL A 481 -1.70 0.53 10.08
CA VAL A 481 -1.14 -0.11 11.26
C VAL A 481 0.08 -0.89 10.83
N MET A 482 1.18 -0.67 11.54
CA MET A 482 2.39 -1.47 11.35
C MET A 482 3.00 -1.87 12.69
N LYS A 483 3.40 -3.13 12.79
CA LYS A 483 3.96 -3.74 13.99
C LYS A 483 5.18 -4.60 13.62
N ASP A 484 6.25 -4.44 14.39
CA ASP A 484 7.49 -5.22 14.28
C ASP A 484 8.17 -5.04 12.90
N GLY A 485 8.48 -3.80 12.56
CA GLY A 485 9.24 -3.43 11.34
C GLY A 485 10.73 -3.24 11.62
N ILE A 486 11.62 -3.69 10.73
CA ILE A 486 13.08 -3.49 10.89
C ILE A 486 13.63 -2.48 9.89
N GLU A 487 13.27 -2.61 8.62
CA GLU A 487 13.74 -1.73 7.55
C GLU A 487 12.57 -1.22 6.72
N VAL A 488 11.74 -0.39 7.34
CA VAL A 488 10.62 0.21 6.61
C VAL A 488 11.05 1.55 6.03
N LYS A 489 10.81 1.78 4.74
CA LYS A 489 11.15 3.04 4.05
C LYS A 489 9.92 3.57 3.34
N GLY A 490 9.42 4.73 3.73
CA GLY A 490 8.39 5.47 3.01
C GLY A 490 8.96 6.74 2.40
N THR A 491 8.89 6.93 1.09
CA THR A 491 9.46 8.11 0.41
C THR A 491 8.39 9.10 -0.10
N SER A 492 7.14 8.66 -0.16
CA SER A 492 5.96 9.49 -0.47
C SER A 492 4.70 8.79 0.04
N VAL A 493 4.48 8.83 1.36
CA VAL A 493 3.31 8.24 2.00
C VAL A 493 2.27 9.33 2.25
N LYS A 494 1.05 9.16 1.75
CA LYS A 494 -0.04 10.11 1.98
C LYS A 494 -1.21 9.42 2.70
N LEU A 495 -1.56 9.93 3.88
CA LEU A 495 -2.73 9.51 4.63
C LEU A 495 -3.70 10.69 4.69
N HIS A 496 -4.84 10.58 4.02
CA HIS A 496 -5.76 11.69 3.80
C HIS A 496 -7.16 11.36 4.32
N GLY A 497 -7.65 12.13 5.28
CA GLY A 497 -9.06 12.10 5.69
C GLY A 497 -10.00 12.57 4.56
N ASN A 498 -11.29 12.34 4.69
CA ASN A 498 -12.30 12.69 3.69
C ASN A 498 -12.46 14.21 3.51
N TRP A 499 -12.52 14.68 2.24
CA TRP A 499 -12.93 16.03 1.78
C TRP A 499 -13.44 15.93 0.34
N PRO A 500 -14.48 16.68 -0.06
CA PRO A 500 -15.75 16.95 0.59
C PRO A 500 -16.82 16.05 -0.05
N TYR A 501 -16.93 14.78 0.35
CA TYR A 501 -17.99 13.90 -0.18
C TYR A 501 -19.24 13.88 0.71
N PRO A 502 -20.44 13.70 0.13
CA PRO A 502 -21.71 13.82 0.82
C PRO A 502 -22.01 12.73 1.88
N GLU A 503 -21.08 11.83 2.20
CA GLU A 503 -21.35 10.67 3.06
C GLU A 503 -20.94 10.84 4.53
N SER A 504 -21.70 10.16 5.40
CA SER A 504 -21.77 10.31 6.85
C SER A 504 -20.68 9.59 7.64
N ARG A 505 -19.45 9.47 7.11
CA ARG A 505 -18.38 8.71 7.75
C ARG A 505 -17.28 9.64 8.21
N ILE A 506 -16.87 9.50 9.47
CA ILE A 506 -15.70 10.19 9.99
C ILE A 506 -14.51 9.29 9.72
N THR A 507 -13.63 9.75 8.84
CA THR A 507 -12.35 9.09 8.56
C THR A 507 -11.31 9.62 9.53
N GLU A 508 -10.52 8.77 10.17
CA GLU A 508 -9.38 9.22 10.97
C GLU A 508 -8.11 9.08 10.12
N ALA A 509 -7.41 10.18 9.84
CA ALA A 509 -6.10 10.15 9.16
C ALA A 509 -5.01 9.67 10.14
N CYS A 510 -5.13 8.43 10.61
CA CYS A 510 -4.33 7.90 11.71
C CYS A 510 -3.39 6.78 11.25
N ALA A 511 -2.16 6.80 11.77
CA ALA A 511 -1.20 5.71 11.66
C ALA A 511 -0.79 5.20 13.04
N TRP A 512 -0.76 3.89 13.23
CA TRP A 512 -0.34 3.23 14.48
C TRP A 512 0.93 2.42 14.22
N PHE A 513 1.98 2.71 14.98
CA PHE A 513 3.29 2.09 14.83
C PHE A 513 3.75 1.46 16.13
N GLN A 514 4.16 0.19 16.11
CA GLN A 514 4.78 -0.49 17.26
C GLN A 514 6.06 -1.21 16.85
N ASN A 515 7.15 -1.04 17.61
CA ASN A 515 8.45 -1.69 17.35
C ASN A 515 8.88 -1.59 15.87
N ILE A 516 8.90 -0.38 15.33
CA ILE A 516 9.29 -0.13 13.94
C ILE A 516 10.61 0.62 13.92
N SER A 517 11.59 0.00 13.26
CA SER A 517 12.79 0.67 12.77
C SER A 517 12.59 1.04 11.29
N GLY A 518 12.96 2.26 10.94
CA GLY A 518 12.83 2.72 9.57
C GLY A 518 12.70 4.22 9.40
N TYR A 519 12.38 4.58 8.17
CA TYR A 519 12.28 5.93 7.65
C TYR A 519 10.92 6.13 6.99
N PHE A 520 10.25 7.25 7.25
CA PHE A 520 8.99 7.60 6.61
C PHE A 520 8.94 9.09 6.30
N ASN A 521 8.75 9.42 5.02
CA ASN A 521 8.27 10.70 4.54
C ASN A 521 6.74 10.62 4.41
N VAL A 522 6.03 11.30 5.32
CA VAL A 522 4.56 11.16 5.47
C VAL A 522 3.86 12.50 5.33
N GLN A 523 2.95 12.62 4.38
CA GLN A 523 1.95 13.66 4.35
C GLN A 523 0.66 13.19 5.04
N LEU A 524 0.27 13.86 6.11
CA LEU A 524 -0.98 13.66 6.84
C LEU A 524 -1.96 14.79 6.48
N ALA A 525 -2.77 14.58 5.46
CA ALA A 525 -3.79 15.56 5.11
C ALA A 525 -5.05 15.30 5.96
N GLY A 526 -5.20 16.03 7.06
CA GLY A 526 -6.43 16.06 7.86
C GLY A 526 -7.33 17.23 7.43
N PHE A 527 -7.64 17.38 6.14
CA PHE A 527 -8.35 18.57 5.67
C PHE A 527 -9.71 18.79 6.38
N VAL A 528 -10.32 17.74 6.97
CA VAL A 528 -11.74 17.81 7.38
C VAL A 528 -12.29 16.66 8.21
N CYS A 529 -11.51 15.66 8.60
CA CYS A 529 -12.12 14.47 9.19
C CYS A 529 -11.17 13.82 10.20
N GLY A 530 -11.64 13.73 11.45
CA GLY A 530 -11.03 12.97 12.54
C GLY A 530 -9.60 13.38 12.95
N PRO A 531 -9.04 12.75 13.99
CA PRO A 531 -7.65 12.92 14.37
C PRO A 531 -6.67 12.53 13.27
N ALA A 532 -5.96 13.51 12.72
CA ALA A 532 -4.73 13.29 11.96
C ALA A 532 -3.58 13.08 12.94
N THR A 533 -3.27 11.81 13.25
CA THR A 533 -2.34 11.48 14.34
C THR A 533 -1.46 10.30 13.99
N VAL A 534 -0.16 10.43 14.27
CA VAL A 534 0.74 9.29 14.34
C VAL A 534 0.84 8.85 15.80
N ARG A 535 0.42 7.61 16.07
CA ARG A 535 0.56 6.99 17.38
C ARG A 535 1.71 6.00 17.35
N THR A 536 2.72 6.24 18.18
CA THR A 536 3.83 5.32 18.33
C THR A 536 3.75 4.65 19.68
N PHE A 537 3.74 3.34 19.64
CA PHE A 537 3.53 2.45 20.76
C PHE A 537 4.85 1.73 21.03
N SER A 538 5.53 2.03 22.15
CA SER A 538 6.71 1.30 22.64
C SER A 538 7.75 0.98 21.55
N GLN A 539 8.67 1.89 21.25
CA GLN A 539 9.81 1.62 20.38
C GLN A 539 10.94 1.04 21.23
N VAL A 540 10.97 -0.27 21.48
CA VAL A 540 12.08 -0.87 22.24
C VAL A 540 13.22 -1.18 21.27
N GLY A 541 14.38 -0.55 21.48
CA GLY A 541 15.58 -0.79 20.66
C GLY A 541 15.46 -0.45 19.16
N THR A 542 14.41 0.26 18.76
CA THR A 542 14.10 0.62 17.36
C THR A 542 14.09 2.14 17.18
N LEU A 543 14.44 2.60 15.97
CA LEU A 543 14.46 4.02 15.61
C LEU A 543 13.47 4.28 14.49
N LEU A 544 12.37 4.96 14.79
CA LEU A 544 11.42 5.43 13.78
C LEU A 544 11.76 6.86 13.40
N ARG A 545 12.14 7.08 12.14
CA ARG A 545 12.41 8.42 11.61
C ARG A 545 11.22 8.93 10.79
N LEU A 546 10.61 10.03 11.22
CA LEU A 546 9.54 10.70 10.48
C LEU A 546 10.09 12.01 9.89
N GLU A 547 10.08 12.13 8.57
CA GLU A 547 10.56 13.30 7.82
C GLU A 547 9.45 13.93 6.98
N ASN A 548 9.63 15.21 6.66
CA ASN A 548 8.73 16.08 5.90
C ASN A 548 7.26 15.85 6.26
N ILE A 549 6.98 15.78 7.57
CA ILE A 549 5.61 15.56 8.01
C ILE A 549 4.82 16.82 7.73
N GLU A 550 4.10 16.79 6.62
CA GLU A 550 3.16 17.83 6.20
C GLU A 550 1.79 17.46 6.71
N GLY A 551 1.12 18.37 7.40
CA GLY A 551 -0.27 18.10 7.66
C GLY A 551 -1.07 19.23 8.24
N LEU A 552 -2.36 19.04 8.02
CA LEU A 552 -3.41 19.95 8.39
C LEU A 552 -4.13 19.36 9.58
N CYS A 553 -3.90 19.95 10.75
CA CYS A 553 -4.54 19.52 11.97
C CYS A 553 -5.59 20.50 12.44
N LEU A 554 -6.57 19.95 13.13
CA LEU A 554 -7.57 20.72 13.84
C LEU A 554 -6.99 21.22 15.16
N THR A 555 -7.50 22.36 15.62
CA THR A 555 -7.16 22.92 16.93
C THR A 555 -7.39 21.88 18.03
N GLY A 556 -6.40 21.73 18.92
CA GLY A 556 -6.48 20.88 20.12
C GLY A 556 -5.97 19.44 19.97
N MET A 557 -5.44 19.04 18.80
CA MET A 557 -4.94 17.68 18.59
C MET A 557 -3.42 17.57 18.62
N PRO A 558 -2.86 16.56 19.32
CA PRO A 558 -1.45 16.25 19.22
C PRO A 558 -1.15 15.56 17.89
N TYR A 559 -0.16 16.09 17.15
CA TYR A 559 0.23 15.58 15.83
C TYR A 559 0.88 14.19 15.90
N ILE A 560 1.70 14.01 16.93
CA ILE A 560 2.36 12.75 17.27
C ILE A 560 2.08 12.47 18.73
N ARG A 561 1.67 11.24 19.01
CA ARG A 561 1.45 10.74 20.36
C ARG A 561 2.37 9.55 20.60
N THR A 562 3.35 9.74 21.47
CA THR A 562 4.21 8.66 21.97
C THR A 562 3.62 8.13 23.29
N GLU A 563 3.27 6.86 23.33
CA GLU A 563 2.91 6.22 24.60
C GLU A 563 4.17 5.97 25.46
N ALA A 564 4.01 5.97 26.79
CA ALA A 564 5.13 5.87 27.72
C ALA A 564 5.97 4.59 27.51
N ILE A 565 7.30 4.73 27.58
CA ILE A 565 8.21 3.58 27.53
C ILE A 565 8.35 3.02 28.95
N PRO A 566 8.18 1.70 29.17
CA PRO A 566 8.48 1.07 30.46
C PRO A 566 9.83 1.48 31.04
N ALA A 567 9.86 1.75 32.35
CA ALA A 567 11.11 1.91 33.09
C ALA A 567 11.96 0.63 32.96
N GLY A 568 13.23 0.79 32.54
CA GLY A 568 14.22 -0.30 32.47
C GLY A 568 14.33 -1.03 31.12
N GLN A 569 13.53 -0.68 30.10
CA GLN A 569 13.73 -1.18 28.73
C GLN A 569 14.71 -0.27 27.96
N PRO A 570 15.51 -0.80 27.01
CA PRO A 570 16.37 0.03 26.18
C PRO A 570 15.52 1.02 25.39
N ALA A 571 15.80 2.31 25.56
CA ALA A 571 15.10 3.37 24.86
C ALA A 571 15.36 3.23 23.35
N GLY A 572 14.36 2.79 22.60
CA GLY A 572 14.25 3.23 21.22
C GLY A 572 13.63 4.62 21.18
N GLY A 573 13.60 5.22 20.01
CA GLY A 573 13.26 6.63 19.85
C GLY A 573 12.45 6.89 18.59
N VAL A 574 11.64 7.95 18.65
CA VAL A 574 11.07 8.57 17.46
C VAL A 574 11.94 9.77 17.14
N VAL A 575 12.62 9.75 16.00
CA VAL A 575 13.41 10.89 15.51
C VAL A 575 12.56 11.63 14.49
N LEU A 576 12.28 12.89 14.79
CA LEU A 576 11.65 13.78 13.84
C LEU A 576 12.75 14.47 13.05
N GLY A 577 12.69 14.36 11.72
CA GLY A 577 13.51 15.17 10.83
C GLY A 577 12.88 16.54 10.61
N ASN A 578 12.92 17.04 9.38
CA ASN A 578 12.21 18.29 9.05
C ASN A 578 10.71 18.04 9.11
N ALA A 579 9.99 18.62 10.07
CA ALA A 579 8.53 18.64 10.06
C ALA A 579 8.08 20.02 9.58
N VAL A 580 7.36 20.08 8.45
CA VAL A 580 6.74 21.31 7.95
C VAL A 580 5.25 21.19 8.23
N VAL A 581 4.84 21.63 9.42
CA VAL A 581 3.43 21.66 9.78
C VAL A 581 2.86 23.00 9.33
N GLU A 582 2.19 23.02 8.18
CA GLU A 582 1.34 24.14 7.80
C GLU A 582 0.01 24.02 8.56
N SER A 583 -0.09 24.59 9.76
CA SER A 583 -1.40 24.71 10.38
C SER A 583 -2.21 25.71 9.55
N TYR A 584 -3.39 25.30 9.08
CA TYR A 584 -4.23 26.20 8.27
C TYR A 584 -4.65 27.46 9.05
N LYS A 585 -4.47 27.48 10.39
CA LYS A 585 -4.75 28.62 11.27
C LYS A 585 -3.74 28.67 12.41
N LYS A 586 -3.17 29.86 12.64
CA LYS A 586 -2.27 30.21 13.75
C LYS A 586 -2.90 29.80 15.08
N ASP A 587 -2.34 28.81 15.77
CA ASP A 587 -2.07 28.81 17.21
C ASP A 587 -1.84 27.37 17.72
N GLY A 588 -0.62 27.12 18.21
CA GLY A 588 -0.28 26.01 19.10
C GLY A 588 -0.26 24.61 18.50
N ILE A 589 0.88 24.19 17.93
CA ILE A 589 1.18 22.77 17.78
C ILE A 589 1.43 22.19 19.18
N VAL A 590 0.58 21.27 19.65
CA VAL A 590 0.79 20.57 20.91
C VAL A 590 1.56 19.28 20.62
N TRP A 591 2.83 19.25 21.00
CA TRP A 591 3.60 18.01 21.08
C TRP A 591 3.40 17.41 22.47
N GLN A 592 2.83 16.21 22.53
CA GLN A 592 2.64 15.50 23.78
C GLN A 592 3.47 14.22 23.77
N ASP A 593 4.69 14.33 24.30
CA ASP A 593 5.44 13.16 24.76
C ASP A 593 4.99 12.85 26.18
N PHE A 594 4.33 11.71 26.43
CA PHE A 594 3.85 11.39 27.79
C PHE A 594 4.98 11.17 28.81
N ASN A 595 6.23 11.06 28.36
CA ASN A 595 7.40 10.98 29.25
C ASN A 595 8.00 12.36 29.60
N ASN A 596 7.52 13.44 28.99
CA ASN A 596 7.96 14.82 29.22
C ASN A 596 6.76 15.75 29.43
N PRO A 597 6.91 16.91 30.09
CA PRO A 597 5.86 17.92 30.06
C PRO A 597 5.54 18.33 28.60
N PRO A 598 4.28 18.64 28.26
CA PRO A 598 3.89 19.05 26.91
C PRO A 598 4.78 20.18 26.42
N ILE A 599 5.40 20.03 25.25
CA ILE A 599 6.21 21.09 24.65
C ILE A 599 5.24 22.06 23.96
N THR A 600 4.78 23.05 24.71
CA THR A 600 3.91 24.13 24.25
C THR A 600 4.72 25.23 23.58
N SER A 601 5.33 24.94 22.43
CA SER A 601 5.61 25.87 21.31
C SER A 601 6.78 25.38 20.45
N ILE A 602 6.58 25.37 19.13
CA ILE A 602 7.68 25.45 18.15
C ILE A 602 7.49 26.77 17.39
N ALA A 603 7.88 27.85 18.05
CA ALA A 603 8.21 29.12 17.40
C ALA A 603 9.12 29.93 18.32
N GLY A 604 10.43 29.84 18.12
CA GLY A 604 11.38 30.88 18.54
C GLY A 604 11.76 30.98 20.02
N GLN A 605 11.71 29.93 20.84
CA GLN A 605 12.32 29.95 22.18
C GLN A 605 13.46 28.95 22.36
N THR A 606 14.50 29.43 23.06
CA THR A 606 15.68 28.69 23.49
C THR A 606 15.30 27.66 24.55
N LEU A 607 15.43 26.37 24.21
CA LEU A 607 15.22 25.27 25.17
C LEU A 607 16.39 25.23 26.19
N ALA A 608 16.07 25.04 27.47
CA ALA A 608 17.04 24.69 28.49
C ALA A 608 17.67 23.30 28.20
N PRO A 609 18.91 23.03 28.63
CA PRO A 609 19.61 21.80 28.25
C PRO A 609 18.96 20.58 28.90
N LEU A 610 18.34 19.72 28.08
CA LEU A 610 17.96 18.37 28.49
C LEU A 610 19.20 17.46 28.44
N THR A 611 19.72 17.13 29.61
CA THR A 611 20.80 16.15 29.82
C THR A 611 20.24 14.73 29.69
N GLY A 612 20.75 13.94 28.74
CA GLY A 612 20.53 12.48 28.77
C GLY A 612 20.34 11.71 27.45
N LEU A 613 20.07 12.37 26.32
CA LEU A 613 19.79 11.66 25.05
C LEU A 613 21.00 11.67 24.10
N ARG A 614 21.55 10.51 23.73
CA ARG A 614 22.52 10.40 22.62
C ARG A 614 21.76 10.07 21.32
N GLY A 615 22.08 10.75 20.21
CA GLY A 615 21.68 10.33 18.86
C GLY A 615 20.48 11.03 18.19
N GLY A 616 20.16 12.28 18.54
CA GLY A 616 19.11 13.05 17.85
C GLY A 616 19.70 14.22 17.06
N VAL A 617 19.17 14.50 15.86
CA VAL A 617 19.45 15.75 15.12
C VAL A 617 18.92 16.93 15.93
N ARG A 618 19.82 17.65 16.60
CA ARG A 618 19.47 18.83 17.41
C ARG A 618 19.82 20.10 16.67
N TYR A 619 18.85 21.00 16.50
CA TYR A 619 19.09 22.35 16.03
C TYR A 619 19.13 23.30 17.23
N TYR A 620 20.32 23.80 17.56
CA TYR A 620 20.48 24.89 18.51
C TYR A 620 20.60 26.20 17.74
N GLN A 621 19.87 27.22 18.16
CA GLN A 621 20.09 28.60 17.73
C GLN A 621 20.77 29.33 18.88
N ILE A 622 22.09 29.51 18.74
CA ILE A 622 22.91 30.10 19.78
C ILE A 622 23.31 31.51 19.33
N PRO A 623 22.87 32.57 20.06
CA PRO A 623 23.43 33.89 19.88
C PRO A 623 24.91 33.83 20.24
N PHE A 624 25.78 34.23 19.32
CA PHE A 624 27.21 34.30 19.57
C PHE A 624 27.74 35.67 19.14
N VAL A 625 28.71 36.16 19.89
CA VAL A 625 29.40 37.40 19.59
C VAL A 625 30.76 37.06 19.01
N LEU A 626 31.02 37.55 17.80
CA LEU A 626 32.36 37.52 17.24
C LEU A 626 33.11 38.73 17.77
N GLN A 627 34.22 38.49 18.47
CA GLN A 627 35.08 39.57 18.94
C GLN A 627 36.43 39.49 18.24
N ASP A 628 36.99 40.66 17.92
CA ASP A 628 38.41 40.75 17.59
C ASP A 628 39.27 40.51 18.85
N GLN A 629 40.58 40.40 18.66
CA GLN A 629 41.55 40.27 19.74
C GLN A 629 41.60 41.45 20.73
N HIS A 630 40.88 42.54 20.44
CA HIS A 630 40.75 43.72 21.28
C HIS A 630 39.37 43.80 21.99
N GLY A 631 38.50 42.81 21.79
CA GLY A 631 37.19 42.70 22.43
C GLY A 631 36.05 43.44 21.70
N HIS A 632 36.26 43.95 20.50
CA HIS A 632 35.22 44.63 19.72
C HIS A 632 34.32 43.61 19.01
N SER A 633 33.00 43.75 19.17
CA SER A 633 32.03 42.92 18.46
C SER A 633 31.99 43.24 16.96
N VAL A 634 32.30 42.27 16.09
CA VAL A 634 32.30 42.41 14.63
C VAL A 634 31.01 41.86 13.95
N ASN A 635 30.04 41.40 14.75
CA ASN A 635 28.72 40.98 14.26
C ASN A 635 27.55 41.64 15.03
N GLN A 636 26.43 41.85 14.33
CA GLN A 636 25.12 42.09 14.95
C GLN A 636 24.17 40.96 14.53
N GLY A 637 23.76 40.12 15.48
CA GLY A 637 22.65 39.16 15.28
C GLY A 637 22.97 37.86 14.53
N ALA A 638 24.21 37.36 14.56
CA ALA A 638 24.51 36.07 13.93
C ALA A 638 23.99 34.89 14.77
N ASN A 639 23.52 33.85 14.07
CA ASN A 639 23.05 32.61 14.67
C ASN A 639 23.88 31.44 14.18
N ILE A 640 24.34 30.59 15.09
CA ILE A 640 24.87 29.26 14.73
C ILE A 640 23.68 28.31 14.74
N LYS A 641 23.46 27.59 13.63
CA LYS A 641 22.67 26.36 13.66
C LYS A 641 23.62 25.20 13.84
N VAL A 642 23.50 24.51 14.95
CA VAL A 642 24.24 23.27 15.20
C VAL A 642 23.40 22.12 14.65
N ARG A 643 24.03 21.12 14.05
CA ARG A 643 23.46 19.80 13.77
C ARG A 643 24.37 18.78 14.42
N ASP A 644 23.83 17.95 15.30
CA ASP A 644 24.53 16.84 15.94
C ASP A 644 23.83 15.56 15.50
N ASP A 645 24.51 14.65 14.81
CA ASP A 645 23.95 13.36 14.40
C ASP A 645 24.44 12.18 15.25
N GLY A 646 25.15 12.46 16.34
CA GLY A 646 25.73 11.46 17.23
C GLY A 646 27.16 11.02 16.87
N TYR A 647 27.64 11.34 15.66
CA TYR A 647 29.00 11.04 15.18
C TYR A 647 29.75 12.28 14.67
N THR A 648 29.01 13.33 14.33
CA THR A 648 29.52 14.56 13.73
C THR A 648 28.71 15.73 14.26
N ILE A 649 29.41 16.81 14.63
CA ILE A 649 28.78 18.11 14.89
C ILE A 649 29.05 19.01 13.70
N THR A 650 28.00 19.36 12.95
CA THR A 650 28.05 20.35 11.88
C THR A 650 27.58 21.70 12.42
N LEU A 651 28.39 22.74 12.25
CA LEU A 651 28.06 24.11 12.62
C LEU A 651 27.80 24.93 11.36
N TYR A 652 26.57 25.39 11.18
CA TYR A 652 26.17 26.31 10.12
C TYR A 652 26.14 27.72 10.66
N PHE A 653 26.93 28.60 10.07
CA PHE A 653 26.97 30.01 10.45
C PHE A 653 26.16 30.81 9.45
N ALA A 654 25.05 31.41 9.93
CA ALA A 654 24.25 32.34 9.15
C ALA A 654 24.48 33.75 9.72
N TRP A 655 25.12 34.62 8.93
CA TRP A 655 25.25 36.04 9.22
C TRP A 655 24.81 36.84 7.99
N THR A 656 24.12 37.96 8.22
CA THR A 656 23.63 38.84 7.15
C THR A 656 24.73 39.77 6.62
N VAL A 657 25.57 40.30 7.51
CA VAL A 657 26.74 41.14 7.17
C VAL A 657 27.78 40.98 8.29
N LEU A 658 29.04 40.67 7.94
CA LEU A 658 30.16 40.79 8.87
C LEU A 658 30.79 42.18 8.68
N ASN A 659 30.73 43.05 9.69
CA ASN A 659 31.34 44.37 9.56
C ASN A 659 32.81 44.31 9.97
N VAL A 660 33.68 44.13 8.98
CA VAL A 660 35.14 44.04 9.17
C VAL A 660 35.84 45.39 9.07
N SER A 661 35.10 46.51 9.00
CA SER A 661 35.69 47.84 8.77
C SER A 661 36.65 48.33 9.86
N GLY A 662 36.63 47.69 11.04
CA GLY A 662 37.55 47.96 12.14
C GLY A 662 38.77 47.05 12.21
N LEU A 663 38.90 46.06 11.31
CA LEU A 663 39.99 45.09 11.33
C LEU A 663 41.17 45.56 10.48
N THR A 664 42.37 45.42 11.02
CA THR A 664 43.65 45.65 10.38
C THR A 664 44.30 44.34 9.95
N ALA A 665 45.25 44.40 9.01
CA ALA A 665 45.97 43.22 8.55
C ALA A 665 46.74 42.58 9.72
N GLY A 666 46.43 41.31 10.00
CA GLY A 666 46.98 40.56 11.14
C GLY A 666 46.04 40.43 12.33
N ASP A 667 44.87 41.07 12.32
CA ASP A 667 43.88 40.87 13.37
C ASP A 667 43.26 39.48 13.33
N THR A 668 43.08 38.90 14.52
CA THR A 668 42.49 37.58 14.71
C THR A 668 41.04 37.69 15.19
N ILE A 669 40.11 37.03 14.49
CA ILE A 669 38.72 36.90 14.97
C ILE A 669 38.61 35.61 15.78
N GLN A 670 38.03 35.71 16.98
CA GLN A 670 37.82 34.55 17.86
C GLN A 670 36.33 34.22 17.96
N ILE A 671 35.98 32.95 17.71
CA ILE A 671 34.66 32.40 18.02
C ILE A 671 34.72 31.79 19.42
N ALA A 672 34.11 32.46 20.40
CA ALA A 672 33.91 31.89 21.73
C ALA A 672 32.70 30.96 21.68
N LEU A 673 32.94 29.65 21.87
CA LEU A 673 31.86 28.68 21.99
C LEU A 673 31.30 28.71 23.44
N PRO A 674 29.97 28.62 23.60
CA PRO A 674 29.31 28.74 24.92
C PRO A 674 29.65 27.60 25.89
N THR A 675 30.27 26.52 25.41
CA THR A 675 30.69 25.38 26.22
C THR A 675 32.05 24.86 25.72
N ALA A 676 32.91 24.46 26.66
CA ALA A 676 34.18 23.84 26.32
C ALA A 676 33.94 22.47 25.66
N MET A 677 34.16 22.37 24.36
CA MET A 677 34.25 21.06 23.70
C MET A 677 35.61 20.46 24.07
N LYS A 678 35.61 19.33 24.77
CA LYS A 678 36.83 18.60 25.11
C LYS A 678 37.10 17.66 23.94
N PRO A 679 38.07 17.94 23.04
CA PRO A 679 38.41 16.98 22.01
C PRO A 679 39.08 15.77 22.69
N THR A 680 38.41 14.62 22.69
CA THR A 680 38.96 13.36 23.21
C THR A 680 39.89 12.75 22.16
N PHE A 681 41.05 13.38 21.92
CA PHE A 681 42.11 12.71 21.15
C PHE A 681 43.01 11.93 22.11
N GLY A 682 42.93 10.61 22.03
CA GLY A 682 43.87 9.72 22.69
C GLY A 682 45.28 9.96 22.15
N SER A 683 46.21 10.25 23.08
CA SER A 683 47.67 10.22 22.94
C SER A 683 48.33 11.09 21.84
N SER A 684 49.01 12.15 22.32
CA SER A 684 50.33 12.64 21.86
C SER A 684 50.64 12.54 20.36
N GLY A 685 50.06 13.43 19.55
CA GLY A 685 50.58 13.79 18.25
C GLY A 685 50.88 15.29 18.23
N VAL A 686 52.15 15.66 18.24
CA VAL A 686 52.58 17.03 17.93
C VAL A 686 52.33 17.24 16.44
N LEU A 687 51.40 18.12 16.08
CA LEU A 687 51.20 18.55 14.69
C LEU A 687 52.21 19.65 14.37
N ASP A 688 53.23 19.27 13.62
CA ASP A 688 54.16 20.18 12.97
C ASP A 688 53.43 20.85 11.80
N PHE A 689 53.40 22.19 11.82
CA PHE A 689 52.75 23.00 10.78
C PHE A 689 53.83 23.61 9.89
N ASP A 690 54.51 22.77 9.12
CA ASP A 690 55.22 23.24 7.94
C ASP A 690 54.95 22.34 6.74
N GLY A 691 54.68 22.99 5.61
CA GLY A 691 53.99 22.39 4.46
C GLY A 691 54.83 21.38 3.69
N THR A 692 54.13 20.47 2.97
CA THR A 692 54.38 20.06 1.56
C THR A 692 53.70 18.73 1.14
N GLY A 693 52.97 18.03 2.00
CA GLY A 693 52.36 16.73 1.64
C GLY A 693 50.90 16.78 1.15
N GLU A 694 50.61 16.17 -0.01
CA GLU A 694 49.33 16.20 -0.75
C GLU A 694 48.09 15.56 -0.06
N ASN A 695 48.14 15.18 1.22
CA ASN A 695 47.04 14.50 1.93
C ASN A 695 46.63 15.16 3.25
N SER A 696 46.24 16.43 3.21
CA SER A 696 45.66 17.14 4.37
C SER A 696 44.17 17.46 4.15
N PRO A 697 43.30 17.35 5.18
CA PRO A 697 41.89 17.74 5.07
C PRO A 697 41.79 19.21 4.66
N ARG A 698 41.18 19.46 3.50
CA ARG A 698 40.92 20.82 2.99
C ARG A 698 39.57 21.29 3.52
N TYR A 699 39.56 22.31 4.36
CA TYR A 699 38.34 23.06 4.66
C TYR A 699 38.04 23.94 3.44
N LEU A 700 36.97 23.62 2.69
CA LEU A 700 36.57 24.38 1.52
C LEU A 700 35.55 25.45 1.95
N LEU A 701 35.99 26.72 2.03
CA LEU A 701 35.06 27.85 2.02
C LEU A 701 34.93 28.33 0.58
N ALA A 702 33.76 28.15 -0.03
CA ALA A 702 33.46 28.77 -1.31
C ALA A 702 33.17 30.26 -1.07
N ALA A 703 34.17 31.12 -1.23
CA ALA A 703 33.96 32.54 -1.40
C ALA A 703 33.72 32.84 -2.88
N ALA A 704 32.68 33.62 -3.19
CA ALA A 704 32.60 34.29 -4.47
C ALA A 704 33.70 35.36 -4.49
N ASN A 705 34.79 35.07 -5.21
CA ASN A 705 36.02 35.86 -5.44
C ASN A 705 37.26 35.40 -4.66
N GLU A 706 38.39 35.36 -5.38
CA GLU A 706 39.62 34.57 -5.16
C GLU A 706 40.48 34.93 -3.93
N ASN A 707 39.97 34.76 -2.71
CA ASN A 707 40.79 34.82 -1.49
C ASN A 707 40.71 33.51 -0.70
N ALA A 708 41.81 32.75 -0.63
CA ALA A 708 41.89 31.52 0.14
C ALA A 708 42.18 31.80 1.62
N LEU A 709 41.28 31.35 2.50
CA LEU A 709 41.32 31.56 3.96
C LEU A 709 41.94 30.34 4.67
N ARG A 710 42.88 30.55 5.61
CA ARG A 710 43.48 29.46 6.42
C ARG A 710 43.00 29.53 7.87
N ILE A 711 42.62 28.38 8.44
CA ILE A 711 42.20 28.23 9.84
C ILE A 711 43.31 27.52 10.63
N LYS A 712 43.75 28.09 11.76
CA LYS A 712 44.65 27.42 12.73
C LYS A 712 43.88 27.08 14.01
N GLY A 713 43.93 25.81 14.42
CA GLY A 713 43.41 25.37 15.72
C GLY A 713 44.38 25.72 16.85
N THR A 714 43.86 26.11 18.02
CA THR A 714 44.69 26.32 19.23
C THR A 714 44.70 25.07 20.11
N SER A 715 45.82 24.82 20.79
CA SER A 715 46.06 23.63 21.63
C SER A 715 45.17 23.51 22.87
N GLN A 716 44.28 24.47 23.14
CA GLN A 716 43.38 24.47 24.31
C GLN A 716 41.89 24.28 23.98
N GLY A 717 41.51 24.03 22.72
CA GLY A 717 40.15 23.59 22.36
C GLY A 717 39.00 24.57 22.66
N ARG A 718 39.29 25.86 22.90
CA ARG A 718 38.29 26.88 23.25
C ARG A 718 38.15 28.03 22.24
N ALA A 719 38.90 27.98 21.13
CA ALA A 719 38.90 29.04 20.13
C ALA A 719 39.29 28.51 18.73
N LEU A 720 38.52 28.92 17.72
CA LEU A 720 38.94 28.95 16.31
C LEU A 720 39.52 30.34 16.03
N LEU A 721 40.74 30.41 15.49
CA LEU A 721 41.41 31.67 15.13
C LEU A 721 41.40 31.85 13.61
N TYR A 722 40.93 33.00 13.16
CA TYR A 722 41.01 33.46 11.77
C TYR A 722 42.17 34.43 11.59
N SER A 723 43.12 34.18 10.68
CA SER A 723 44.24 35.10 10.37
C SER A 723 44.35 35.37 8.86
N ASP A 724 44.99 36.49 8.50
CA ASP A 724 45.22 37.01 7.13
C ASP A 724 43.99 37.56 6.40
N ILE A 725 43.28 38.50 7.03
CA ILE A 725 42.29 39.34 6.33
C ILE A 725 43.04 40.47 5.60
N THR A 726 43.06 40.43 4.28
CA THR A 726 43.51 41.58 3.47
C THR A 726 42.42 42.66 3.48
N ALA A 727 42.82 43.90 3.77
CA ALA A 727 41.88 45.01 3.99
C ALA A 727 41.01 45.29 2.74
N GLY A 728 39.70 45.16 2.90
CA GLY A 728 38.68 45.50 1.91
C GLY A 728 37.29 45.04 2.36
N PRO A 729 36.20 45.66 1.87
CA PRO A 729 34.83 45.23 2.21
C PRO A 729 34.54 43.87 1.56
N ALA A 730 34.76 42.78 2.30
CA ALA A 730 34.41 41.44 1.86
C ALA A 730 32.99 41.09 2.34
N HIS A 731 32.07 40.91 1.39
CA HIS A 731 30.75 40.34 1.68
C HIS A 731 30.84 38.81 1.70
N ILE A 732 31.08 38.22 2.87
CA ILE A 732 31.01 36.76 3.04
C ILE A 732 29.56 36.41 3.40
N ALA A 733 28.84 35.70 2.52
CA ALA A 733 27.40 35.50 2.67
C ALA A 733 27.00 34.28 3.53
N SER A 734 27.87 33.28 3.73
CA SER A 734 27.62 32.12 4.61
C SER A 734 28.83 31.17 4.66
N GLY A 735 28.95 30.36 5.72
CA GLY A 735 29.96 29.29 5.81
C GLY A 735 29.46 28.06 6.58
N CYS A 736 30.03 26.89 6.27
CA CYS A 736 29.77 25.63 6.96
C CYS A 736 31.08 25.03 7.51
N ILE A 737 31.06 24.51 8.74
CA ILE A 737 32.18 23.77 9.33
C ILE A 737 31.65 22.42 9.83
N GLU A 738 32.25 21.33 9.33
CA GLU A 738 32.03 19.99 9.87
C GLU A 738 33.16 19.61 10.84
N ILE A 739 32.79 19.15 12.03
CA ILE A 739 33.72 18.67 13.05
C ILE A 739 33.39 17.21 13.35
N PRO A 740 34.28 16.26 13.01
CA PRO A 740 34.13 14.87 13.41
C PRO A 740 34.14 14.74 14.94
N CYS A 741 33.19 13.99 15.50
CA CYS A 741 33.14 13.69 16.92
C CYS A 741 33.44 12.20 17.13
N PHE A 742 34.65 11.92 17.60
CA PHE A 742 35.05 10.57 18.03
C PHE A 742 35.00 10.45 19.55
#